data_AF-A0A7Z6MWD8-F1
#
_entry.id   AF-A0A7Z6MWD8-F1
#
_cell.length_a   1.000
_cell.length_b   1.000
_cell.length_c   1.000
_cell.angle_alpha   90.00
_cell.angle_beta   90.00
_cell.angle_gamma   90.00
#
_symmetry.space_group_name_H-M   'P 1'
#
loop_
_entity.id
_entity.type
_entity.pdbx_description
1 polymer ?
#
loop_
_entity_poly.entity_id
_entity_poly.type
_entity_poly.pdbx_seq_one_letter_code
_entity_poly.pdbx_strand_id
1 'polypeptide(L)'
;MDESQPLSPQARAQANAQNWKNLAHQLTEATKSLGEDATPAAVLSHLKTTQTVIDPHSAFHASGAPGSDSTVNLESFIKHHDLPIPETRADLVHLADAANARALEPPLGDLGGGLSWPLPLTQEQRRKIRVIVESSILRRNTQAEPSLARAELAKGALGALIKASALSDVELQDPARALDTLLKSPMAQTIGQTIQDGLNGIATPTSISDYVLAALHIGLDRESVVLPVRNSIAGFDLGHQDYWGLPPSAIVKGLGDHLVAKGRATPATAKLATHLVLSRTAPQFLVKDIPDSLVNGSQAWVSFCLAVAKVEASAPGTASRMSYGQVMSAAQALNDPAEHIITPLLLDWGVSNGLVAKKDDASYTPQEVDSIRTAFNEQLSARVKASQSLTAEIPSRKAIALEKLKEHFGEGIDFESKSLSTVSDDEARQLPGKHSMLDMAMMGINVNWRTDDPGLPINAINRQPRLNVNGIFLGQYESAIESLKEGVQTQVKHMISELPLEDRKNLEFGKIDLFQYNQYKIGRGFINPPTFQSKLNELLVRTERQVDGKTEVSVYEIDVRNKRIVKRQSEAAITRGEWRDANILTKVEKFTPGHQDRLGQEQPPEAPSRPPSSFTSARTHDLAGAFFEHLDIGSQWQQANGSTTLDQQKENDERLRQFFLNLIPLRSAIVNFRDGDYEAGLMDLGLDALGLLTMGYGAAAKVAKVASSSASAAVKALQAGRVIGSSLISSLNPLSGVRSAATGAVKLTTRGAIFLGDSGQVLINKVRGASGSYDLLKAANKQYGPTLIGSYKVGEQSVEGFAVLKNDQWFSYDPVRNLPYGPPIEEFSPLRGSLFDSVADTHLTSVGTNIANARTSNALPKFNHGYRSGALDDLSDYAGERSFEALVALAAKPGRTPEEMGILARELKARRIEEGEYFTALLASDVGNPGVSINRFAQADYLGRVDLTSRGDCAGLSNAMALALHRGDEKIFLDNLRKASTTKLPSSLHDKFNHDIKTLQYAVNTKDTFHINAAPSLISHQSIIDDLSKSTTSKYLRISTEDHAMLAGVRVKDGQKEWFFFEPNGGLVSFDNVESMREGIEKILNSGGVSATLKPKVSPAGKKEFHVSAFHPDDIVTDKVDSFAVSMMVSTPLPS
;
A
#
# COMPACT_ATOMS: atom_id res chain seq x y z
N MET A 1 -17.35 16.03 37.52
CA MET A 1 -17.02 14.65 37.11
C MET A 1 -15.53 14.64 36.83
N ASP A 2 -14.83 13.69 37.41
CA ASP A 2 -13.37 13.62 37.43
C ASP A 2 -12.84 13.29 36.01
N GLU A 3 -12.18 14.24 35.35
CA GLU A 3 -11.59 14.10 33.99
C GLU A 3 -10.35 13.19 33.94
N SER A 4 -10.04 12.48 35.03
CA SER A 4 -8.78 11.76 35.21
C SER A 4 -8.82 10.25 34.88
N GLN A 5 -9.98 9.67 34.50
CA GLN A 5 -10.01 8.26 34.07
C GLN A 5 -9.64 8.11 32.58
N PRO A 6 -8.61 7.28 32.23
CA PRO A 6 -8.30 7.00 30.85
C PRO A 6 -9.48 6.26 30.18
N LEU A 7 -9.94 6.81 29.04
CA LEU A 7 -11.00 6.21 28.22
C LEU A 7 -10.66 4.77 27.86
N SER A 8 -11.68 3.90 27.83
CA SER A 8 -11.50 2.53 27.35
C SER A 8 -11.05 2.53 25.88
N PRO A 9 -10.22 1.56 25.44
CA PRO A 9 -9.83 1.43 24.03
C PRO A 9 -11.04 1.37 23.09
N GLN A 10 -12.14 0.79 23.55
CA GLN A 10 -13.39 0.71 22.80
C GLN A 10 -14.01 2.09 22.58
N ALA A 11 -14.08 2.92 23.62
CA ALA A 11 -14.59 4.29 23.50
C ALA A 11 -13.72 5.13 22.56
N ARG A 12 -12.39 5.02 22.64
CA ARG A 12 -11.47 5.71 21.72
C ARG A 12 -11.60 5.21 20.27
N ALA A 13 -11.74 3.90 20.06
CA ALA A 13 -11.96 3.33 18.73
C ALA A 13 -13.29 3.81 18.13
N GLN A 14 -14.35 3.90 18.94
CA GLN A 14 -15.64 4.46 18.53
C GLN A 14 -15.54 5.95 18.15
N ALA A 15 -14.83 6.75 18.95
CA ALA A 15 -14.58 8.16 18.67
C ALA A 15 -13.79 8.35 17.35
N ASN A 16 -12.73 7.56 17.14
CA ASN A 16 -11.98 7.56 15.88
C ASN A 16 -12.90 7.19 14.70
N ALA A 17 -13.68 6.10 14.83
CA ALA A 17 -14.61 5.68 13.80
C ALA A 17 -15.66 6.76 13.49
N GLN A 18 -16.10 7.53 14.50
CA GLN A 18 -17.03 8.63 14.29
C GLN A 18 -16.41 9.77 13.46
N ASN A 19 -15.14 10.13 13.70
CA ASN A 19 -14.45 11.12 12.85
C ASN A 19 -14.39 10.67 11.38
N TRP A 20 -14.11 9.39 11.14
CA TRP A 20 -14.08 8.84 9.77
C TRP A 20 -15.45 8.81 9.10
N LYS A 21 -16.52 8.51 9.86
CA LYS A 21 -17.91 8.65 9.36
C LYS A 21 -18.24 10.09 9.01
N ASN A 22 -17.82 11.04 9.84
CA ASN A 22 -18.03 12.47 9.57
C ASN A 22 -17.33 12.88 8.27
N LEU A 23 -16.07 12.46 8.07
CA LEU A 23 -15.34 12.69 6.82
C LEU A 23 -16.08 12.08 5.62
N ALA A 24 -16.45 10.79 5.69
CA ALA A 24 -17.13 10.09 4.59
C ALA A 24 -18.45 10.78 4.20
N HIS A 25 -19.23 11.20 5.20
CA HIS A 25 -20.45 11.95 4.99
C HIS A 25 -20.20 13.27 4.26
N GLN A 26 -19.23 14.08 4.72
CA GLN A 26 -18.90 15.37 4.09
C GLN A 26 -18.37 15.21 2.66
N LEU A 27 -17.54 14.20 2.40
CA LEU A 27 -17.07 13.89 1.05
C LEU A 27 -18.22 13.45 0.13
N THR A 28 -19.17 12.67 0.65
CA THR A 28 -20.37 12.28 -0.10
C THR A 28 -21.23 13.49 -0.44
N GLU A 29 -21.44 14.42 0.50
CA GLU A 29 -22.16 15.67 0.22
C GLU A 29 -21.43 16.56 -0.79
N ALA A 30 -20.09 16.58 -0.76
CA ALA A 30 -19.28 17.28 -1.76
C ALA A 30 -19.60 16.79 -3.18
N THR A 31 -19.77 15.47 -3.38
CA THR A 31 -20.12 14.89 -4.69
C THR A 31 -21.52 15.30 -5.20
N LYS A 32 -22.42 15.73 -4.31
CA LYS A 32 -23.75 16.24 -4.68
C LYS A 32 -23.71 17.73 -5.00
N SER A 33 -22.82 18.47 -4.33
CA SER A 33 -22.71 19.93 -4.49
C SER A 33 -21.85 20.38 -5.68
N LEU A 34 -20.87 19.56 -6.07
CA LEU A 34 -19.96 19.84 -7.18
C LEU A 34 -20.50 19.25 -8.49
N GLY A 35 -20.38 19.98 -9.60
CA GLY A 35 -20.73 19.48 -10.93
C GLY A 35 -19.88 18.27 -11.35
N GLU A 36 -20.37 17.46 -12.29
CA GLU A 36 -19.67 16.23 -12.73
C GLU A 36 -18.26 16.51 -13.29
N ASP A 37 -18.07 17.66 -13.95
CA ASP A 37 -16.80 18.12 -14.52
C ASP A 37 -16.06 19.12 -13.60
N ALA A 38 -16.28 19.04 -12.27
CA ALA A 38 -15.63 19.95 -11.32
C ALA A 38 -14.10 19.93 -11.48
N THR A 39 -13.49 21.12 -11.56
CA THR A 39 -12.05 21.26 -11.70
C THR A 39 -11.33 20.92 -10.38
N PRO A 40 -10.06 20.49 -10.42
CA PRO A 40 -9.27 20.24 -9.21
C PRO A 40 -9.22 21.44 -8.25
N ALA A 41 -9.23 22.66 -8.78
CA ALA A 41 -9.30 23.88 -7.99
C ALA A 41 -10.63 24.04 -7.24
N ALA A 42 -11.76 23.68 -7.87
CA ALA A 42 -13.07 23.72 -7.24
C ALA A 42 -13.19 22.66 -6.13
N VAL A 43 -12.69 21.45 -6.37
CA VAL A 43 -12.62 20.38 -5.36
C VAL A 43 -11.78 20.84 -4.17
N LEU A 44 -10.55 21.32 -4.40
CA LEU A 44 -9.66 21.79 -3.35
C LEU A 44 -10.26 22.97 -2.53
N SER A 45 -10.93 23.91 -3.20
CA SER A 45 -11.63 25.01 -2.53
C SER A 45 -12.73 24.50 -1.60
N HIS A 46 -13.48 23.48 -2.02
CA HIS A 46 -14.51 22.86 -1.20
C HIS A 46 -13.92 22.18 0.05
N LEU A 47 -12.81 21.46 -0.09
CA LEU A 47 -12.12 20.81 1.04
C LEU A 47 -11.56 21.80 2.06
N LYS A 48 -11.08 22.97 1.59
CA LYS A 48 -10.54 24.03 2.45
C LYS A 48 -11.60 24.77 3.25
N THR A 49 -12.80 24.89 2.70
CA THR A 49 -13.89 25.67 3.29
C THR A 49 -14.84 24.82 4.14
N THR A 50 -14.93 23.52 3.85
CA THR A 50 -15.81 22.61 4.58
C THR A 50 -15.14 22.14 5.86
N GLN A 51 -15.86 22.27 6.98
CA GLN A 51 -15.43 21.89 8.32
C GLN A 51 -16.04 20.53 8.70
N THR A 52 -15.28 19.70 9.41
CA THR A 52 -15.77 18.46 10.04
C THR A 52 -15.57 18.51 11.55
N VAL A 53 -16.54 17.97 12.29
CA VAL A 53 -16.48 17.85 13.75
C VAL A 53 -15.54 16.72 14.14
N ILE A 54 -14.69 16.97 15.13
CA ILE A 54 -13.77 16.02 15.74
C ILE A 54 -14.31 15.61 17.10
N ASP A 55 -14.43 14.29 17.31
CA ASP A 55 -14.82 13.72 18.59
C ASP A 55 -13.74 14.00 19.66
N PRO A 56 -14.11 14.57 20.82
CA PRO A 56 -13.16 14.96 21.87
C PRO A 56 -12.40 13.77 22.49
N HIS A 57 -12.91 12.55 22.30
CA HIS A 57 -12.32 11.31 22.79
C HIS A 57 -11.46 10.60 21.72
N SER A 58 -11.36 11.16 20.51
CA SER A 58 -10.53 10.62 19.43
C SER A 58 -9.05 10.91 19.62
N ALA A 59 -8.20 10.06 19.03
CA ALA A 59 -6.74 10.27 19.04
C ALA A 59 -6.34 11.56 18.30
N PHE A 60 -7.15 11.99 17.32
CA PHE A 60 -6.94 13.22 16.55
C PHE A 60 -7.15 14.50 17.39
N HIS A 61 -8.06 14.45 18.38
CA HIS A 61 -8.30 15.58 19.28
C HIS A 61 -7.14 15.84 20.25
N ALA A 62 -6.45 14.78 20.69
CA ALA A 62 -5.32 14.87 21.62
C ALA A 62 -4.09 15.62 21.06
N SER A 63 -4.04 15.85 19.74
CA SER A 63 -3.02 16.64 19.04
C SER A 63 -3.42 18.11 18.79
N GLY A 64 -4.57 18.58 19.29
CA GLY A 64 -5.08 19.95 19.10
C GLY A 64 -4.94 20.85 20.34
N ALA A 65 -4.67 22.14 20.12
CA ALA A 65 -4.49 23.14 21.17
C ALA A 65 -5.74 23.26 22.09
N PRO A 66 -5.57 23.51 23.40
CA PRO A 66 -6.71 23.64 24.31
C PRO A 66 -7.51 24.92 24.01
N GLY A 67 -8.81 24.79 23.76
CA GLY A 67 -9.76 25.89 23.99
C GLY A 67 -10.52 26.53 22.81
N SER A 68 -10.65 25.91 21.64
CA SER A 68 -11.61 26.38 20.62
C SER A 68 -12.33 25.23 19.93
N ASP A 69 -13.61 25.46 19.58
CA ASP A 69 -14.56 24.51 19.00
C ASP A 69 -13.93 23.45 18.07
N SER A 70 -14.22 22.18 18.40
CA SER A 70 -13.62 20.95 17.88
C SER A 70 -13.94 20.66 16.41
N THR A 71 -13.54 21.53 15.49
CA THR A 71 -13.70 21.35 14.05
C THR A 71 -12.38 21.56 13.29
N VAL A 72 -12.21 20.84 12.18
CA VAL A 72 -11.06 20.96 11.27
C VAL A 72 -11.54 20.99 9.83
N ASN A 73 -10.85 21.68 8.93
CA ASN A 73 -11.18 21.60 7.50
C ASN A 73 -10.81 20.23 6.91
N LEU A 74 -11.54 19.78 5.88
CA LEU A 74 -11.36 18.46 5.30
C LEU A 74 -9.96 18.26 4.72
N GLU A 75 -9.37 19.27 4.06
CA GLU A 75 -8.01 19.20 3.52
C GLU A 75 -6.97 18.85 4.61
N SER A 76 -7.06 19.51 5.76
CA SER A 76 -6.12 19.29 6.86
C SER A 76 -6.29 17.91 7.48
N PHE A 77 -7.53 17.42 7.59
CA PHE A 77 -7.80 16.05 8.05
C PHE A 77 -7.21 15.01 7.09
N ILE A 78 -7.45 15.18 5.78
CA ILE A 78 -6.92 14.28 4.73
C ILE A 78 -5.40 14.25 4.75
N LYS A 79 -4.74 15.42 4.80
CA LYS A 79 -3.27 15.52 4.88
C LYS A 79 -2.69 14.92 6.15
N HIS A 80 -3.32 15.13 7.30
CA HIS A 80 -2.87 14.55 8.58
C HIS A 80 -2.88 13.02 8.55
N HIS A 81 -3.78 12.42 7.76
CA HIS A 81 -3.87 10.97 7.60
C HIS A 81 -3.10 10.43 6.38
N ASP A 82 -2.25 11.25 5.75
CA ASP A 82 -1.39 10.88 4.62
C ASP A 82 -2.19 10.32 3.42
N LEU A 83 -3.43 10.78 3.27
CA LEU A 83 -4.31 10.38 2.18
C LEU A 83 -4.11 11.32 0.97
N PRO A 84 -4.18 10.80 -0.27
CA PRO A 84 -4.15 11.61 -1.48
C PRO A 84 -5.25 12.67 -1.47
N ILE A 85 -4.91 13.91 -1.85
CA ILE A 85 -5.90 14.98 -2.00
C ILE A 85 -6.72 14.69 -3.25
N PRO A 86 -8.06 14.63 -3.17
CA PRO A 86 -8.90 14.31 -4.31
C PRO A 86 -8.90 15.48 -5.30
N GLU A 87 -8.73 15.17 -6.59
CA GLU A 87 -8.70 16.17 -7.68
C GLU A 87 -9.98 16.15 -8.51
N THR A 88 -10.72 15.04 -8.46
CA THR A 88 -11.95 14.82 -9.23
C THR A 88 -13.11 14.43 -8.32
N ARG A 89 -14.33 14.53 -8.86
CA ARG A 89 -15.54 14.01 -8.18
C ARG A 89 -15.45 12.51 -7.88
N ALA A 90 -14.79 11.73 -8.75
CA ALA A 90 -14.57 10.30 -8.53
C ALA A 90 -13.60 10.04 -7.38
N ASP A 91 -12.54 10.84 -7.26
CA ASP A 91 -11.61 10.73 -6.11
C ASP A 91 -12.33 11.02 -4.78
N LEU A 92 -13.31 11.93 -4.77
CA LEU A 92 -14.14 12.18 -3.58
C LEU A 92 -14.97 10.94 -3.18
N VAL A 93 -15.54 10.22 -4.15
CA VAL A 93 -16.29 8.97 -3.90
C VAL A 93 -15.35 7.89 -3.34
N HIS A 94 -14.22 7.63 -4.00
CA HIS A 94 -13.26 6.62 -3.55
C HIS A 94 -12.73 6.96 -2.14
N LEU A 95 -12.47 8.24 -1.86
CA LEU A 95 -12.01 8.68 -0.55
C LEU A 95 -13.11 8.58 0.51
N ALA A 96 -14.36 8.84 0.16
CA ALA A 96 -15.51 8.60 1.03
C ALA A 96 -15.63 7.10 1.37
N ASP A 97 -15.46 6.21 0.39
CA ASP A 97 -15.46 4.76 0.61
C ASP A 97 -14.27 4.30 1.45
N ALA A 98 -13.08 4.86 1.24
CA ALA A 98 -11.91 4.60 2.08
C ALA A 98 -12.14 5.08 3.53
N ALA A 99 -12.79 6.23 3.73
CA ALA A 99 -13.16 6.75 5.04
C ALA A 99 -14.24 5.86 5.70
N ASN A 100 -15.24 5.39 4.95
CA ASN A 100 -16.23 4.42 5.43
C ASN A 100 -15.58 3.09 5.81
N ALA A 101 -14.65 2.58 5.01
CA ALA A 101 -13.87 1.38 5.32
C ALA A 101 -13.12 1.57 6.64
N ARG A 102 -12.41 2.69 6.79
CA ARG A 102 -11.68 3.01 8.02
C ARG A 102 -12.60 3.09 9.26
N ALA A 103 -13.83 3.58 9.11
CA ALA A 103 -14.80 3.60 10.20
C ALA A 103 -15.29 2.21 10.65
N LEU A 104 -15.04 1.16 9.86
CA LEU A 104 -15.37 -0.23 10.20
C LEU A 104 -14.24 -0.97 10.92
N GLU A 105 -13.08 -0.32 11.16
CA GLU A 105 -11.93 -0.91 11.83
C GLU A 105 -12.33 -1.52 13.19
N PRO A 106 -12.17 -2.84 13.41
CA PRO A 106 -12.46 -3.46 14.69
C PRO A 106 -11.50 -2.98 15.78
N PRO A 107 -11.93 -2.85 17.06
CA PRO A 107 -11.05 -2.44 18.15
C PRO A 107 -9.81 -3.33 18.36
N LEU A 108 -9.91 -4.61 17.97
CA LEU A 108 -8.82 -5.60 18.05
C LEU A 108 -8.11 -5.80 16.69
N GLY A 109 -8.34 -4.91 15.71
CA GLY A 109 -7.73 -4.95 14.38
C GLY A 109 -8.05 -6.23 13.60
N ASP A 110 -7.01 -6.85 13.05
CA ASP A 110 -7.04 -8.08 12.23
C ASP A 110 -7.28 -9.39 13.02
N LEU A 111 -7.56 -9.26 14.33
CA LEU A 111 -7.77 -10.38 15.25
C LEU A 111 -6.55 -11.29 15.39
N GLY A 112 -5.34 -10.80 15.06
CA GLY A 112 -4.10 -11.55 15.29
C GLY A 112 -3.52 -11.39 16.70
N GLY A 113 -3.97 -10.39 17.45
CA GLY A 113 -3.46 -10.07 18.78
C GLY A 113 -1.95 -9.87 18.77
N GLY A 114 -1.25 -10.56 19.68
CA GLY A 114 0.22 -10.45 19.79
C GLY A 114 1.02 -10.89 18.55
N LEU A 115 0.41 -11.63 17.63
CA LEU A 115 1.03 -11.98 16.35
C LEU A 115 0.97 -10.86 15.32
N SER A 116 0.15 -9.84 15.57
CA SER A 116 -0.10 -8.69 14.70
C SER A 116 0.32 -7.37 15.31
N TRP A 117 1.05 -7.41 16.43
CA TRP A 117 1.73 -6.22 16.93
C TRP A 117 2.75 -5.71 15.90
N PRO A 118 3.03 -4.39 15.90
CA PRO A 118 4.05 -3.80 15.03
C PRO A 118 5.40 -4.53 15.11
N LEU A 119 5.84 -4.88 16.32
CA LEU A 119 6.87 -5.90 16.56
C LEU A 119 6.20 -7.20 17.02
N PRO A 120 6.01 -8.20 16.13
CA PRO A 120 5.29 -9.41 16.47
C PRO A 120 6.10 -10.30 17.41
N LEU A 121 5.40 -11.16 18.16
CA LEU A 121 6.03 -12.15 19.04
C LEU A 121 7.12 -12.97 18.31
N THR A 122 8.27 -13.16 18.95
CA THR A 122 9.39 -13.96 18.43
C THR A 122 9.02 -15.44 18.35
N GLN A 123 9.79 -16.24 17.59
CA GLN A 123 9.54 -17.68 17.50
C GLN A 123 9.60 -18.36 18.87
N GLU A 124 10.54 -17.95 19.73
CA GLU A 124 10.66 -18.46 21.10
C GLU A 124 9.45 -18.11 21.95
N GLN A 125 8.99 -16.85 21.90
CA GLN A 125 7.79 -16.42 22.62
C GLN A 125 6.55 -17.19 22.15
N ARG A 126 6.38 -17.40 20.84
CA ARG A 126 5.28 -18.23 20.30
C ARG A 126 5.35 -19.69 20.79
N ARG A 127 6.56 -20.28 20.86
CA ARG A 127 6.76 -21.62 21.45
C ARG A 127 6.37 -21.64 22.93
N LYS A 128 6.75 -20.61 23.69
CA LYS A 128 6.42 -20.48 25.12
C LYS A 128 4.91 -20.36 25.34
N ILE A 129 4.20 -19.55 24.54
CA ILE A 129 2.73 -19.49 24.55
C ILE A 129 2.11 -20.87 24.32
N ARG A 130 2.58 -21.60 23.28
CA ARG A 130 2.09 -22.95 23.00
C ARG A 130 2.25 -23.87 24.20
N VAL A 131 3.43 -23.90 24.83
CA VAL A 131 3.71 -24.74 26.00
C VAL A 131 2.82 -24.36 27.20
N ILE A 132 2.61 -23.08 27.46
CA ILE A 132 1.72 -22.60 28.53
C ILE A 132 0.29 -23.11 28.31
N VAL A 133 -0.24 -22.99 27.10
CA VAL A 133 -1.60 -23.44 26.77
C VAL A 133 -1.71 -24.95 26.83
N GLU A 134 -0.80 -25.69 26.20
CA GLU A 134 -0.81 -27.16 26.15
C GLU A 134 -0.67 -27.78 27.54
N SER A 135 0.22 -27.24 28.39
CA SER A 135 0.37 -27.72 29.77
C SER A 135 -0.89 -27.45 30.61
N SER A 136 -1.58 -26.33 30.39
CA SER A 136 -2.84 -26.01 31.06
C SER A 136 -3.99 -26.92 30.62
N ILE A 137 -4.00 -27.36 29.36
CA ILE A 137 -4.96 -28.35 28.85
C ILE A 137 -4.67 -29.73 29.45
N LEU A 138 -3.40 -30.15 29.45
CA LEU A 138 -2.98 -31.44 30.02
C LEU A 138 -3.34 -31.56 31.50
N ARG A 139 -3.04 -30.55 32.33
CA ARG A 139 -3.37 -30.55 33.77
C ARG A 139 -4.86 -30.79 34.03
N ARG A 140 -5.74 -30.19 33.21
CA ARG A 140 -7.20 -30.32 33.30
C ARG A 140 -7.75 -31.66 32.80
N ASN A 141 -6.96 -32.41 32.05
CA ASN A 141 -7.34 -33.71 31.49
C ASN A 141 -6.46 -34.86 32.04
N THR A 142 -5.84 -34.67 33.21
CA THR A 142 -4.95 -35.66 33.86
C THR A 142 -5.65 -36.99 34.18
N GLN A 143 -6.97 -36.96 34.39
CA GLN A 143 -7.79 -38.15 34.64
C GLN A 143 -8.56 -38.64 33.40
N ALA A 144 -8.37 -38.00 32.23
CA ALA A 144 -9.01 -38.43 31.00
C ALA A 144 -8.21 -39.53 30.29
N GLU A 145 -8.89 -40.38 29.52
CA GLU A 145 -8.24 -41.36 28.65
C GLU A 145 -7.23 -40.68 27.70
N PRO A 146 -6.08 -41.31 27.40
CA PRO A 146 -5.02 -40.69 26.58
C PRO A 146 -5.49 -40.18 25.21
N SER A 147 -6.46 -40.87 24.59
CA SER A 147 -7.05 -40.48 23.31
C SER A 147 -7.86 -39.19 23.41
N LEU A 148 -8.65 -39.02 24.47
CA LEU A 148 -9.41 -37.81 24.74
C LEU A 148 -8.48 -36.65 25.08
N ALA A 149 -7.46 -36.87 25.92
CA ALA A 149 -6.46 -35.86 26.23
C ALA A 149 -5.73 -35.39 24.95
N ARG A 150 -5.39 -36.29 24.03
CA ARG A 150 -4.79 -35.97 22.73
C ARG A 150 -5.73 -35.19 21.82
N ALA A 151 -7.02 -35.52 21.80
CA ALA A 151 -8.03 -34.80 21.04
C ALA A 151 -8.24 -33.36 21.54
N GLU A 152 -8.32 -33.16 22.86
CA GLU A 152 -8.42 -31.82 23.45
C GLU A 152 -7.14 -31.02 23.23
N LEU A 153 -5.97 -31.67 23.34
CA LEU A 153 -4.71 -31.07 22.97
C LEU A 153 -4.69 -30.62 21.52
N ALA A 154 -5.26 -31.36 20.56
CA ALA A 154 -5.26 -31.00 19.14
C ALA A 154 -6.09 -29.75 18.82
N LYS A 155 -7.17 -29.50 19.57
CA LYS A 155 -8.04 -28.31 19.45
C LYS A 155 -7.46 -27.05 20.12
N GLY A 156 -6.48 -27.22 21.02
CA GLY A 156 -5.72 -26.11 21.61
C GLY A 156 -6.57 -25.09 22.36
N ALA A 157 -6.19 -23.81 22.28
CA ALA A 157 -6.89 -22.72 22.95
C ALA A 157 -8.36 -22.59 22.50
N LEU A 158 -8.65 -22.80 21.21
CA LEU A 158 -10.01 -22.71 20.68
C LEU A 158 -10.93 -23.75 21.32
N GLY A 159 -10.49 -25.01 21.40
CA GLY A 159 -11.24 -26.07 22.06
C GLY A 159 -11.50 -25.78 23.53
N ALA A 160 -10.49 -25.29 24.25
CA ALA A 160 -10.62 -24.93 25.67
C ALA A 160 -11.63 -23.80 25.91
N LEU A 161 -11.68 -22.81 25.03
CA LEU A 161 -12.62 -21.69 25.10
C LEU A 161 -14.05 -22.14 24.76
N ILE A 162 -14.24 -22.87 23.66
CA ILE A 162 -15.57 -23.34 23.24
C ILE A 162 -16.21 -24.23 24.33
N LYS A 163 -15.43 -25.13 24.92
CA LYS A 163 -15.90 -26.02 26.00
C LYS A 163 -16.34 -25.26 27.25
N ALA A 164 -15.77 -24.07 27.49
CA ALA A 164 -16.06 -23.25 28.66
C ALA A 164 -17.19 -22.22 28.45
N SER A 165 -17.54 -21.89 27.20
CA SER A 165 -18.39 -20.73 26.87
C SER A 165 -19.82 -21.07 26.44
N ALA A 166 -20.21 -22.35 26.37
CA ALA A 166 -21.57 -22.81 26.01
C ALA A 166 -22.18 -22.08 24.78
N LEU A 167 -21.43 -22.01 23.67
CA LEU A 167 -21.91 -21.39 22.43
C LEU A 167 -23.06 -22.19 21.81
N SER A 168 -24.09 -21.48 21.34
CA SER A 168 -25.17 -22.06 20.54
C SER A 168 -24.75 -22.33 19.09
N ASP A 169 -25.47 -23.23 18.40
CA ASP A 169 -25.23 -23.51 16.98
C ASP A 169 -25.39 -22.25 16.11
N VAL A 170 -26.31 -21.36 16.47
CA VAL A 170 -26.53 -20.08 15.76
C VAL A 170 -25.33 -19.16 15.91
N GLU A 171 -24.75 -19.07 17.11
CA GLU A 171 -23.54 -18.26 17.34
C GLU A 171 -22.34 -18.82 16.58
N LEU A 172 -22.18 -20.15 16.51
CA LEU A 172 -21.11 -20.78 15.73
C LEU A 172 -21.19 -20.49 14.22
N GLN A 173 -22.37 -20.11 13.70
CA GLN A 173 -22.53 -19.68 12.32
C GLN A 173 -22.14 -18.20 12.08
N ASP A 174 -21.93 -17.41 13.14
CA ASP A 174 -21.46 -16.02 13.09
C ASP A 174 -20.09 -15.91 13.79
N PRO A 175 -18.98 -16.10 13.05
CA PRO A 175 -17.64 -16.12 13.64
C PRO A 175 -17.27 -14.90 14.46
N ALA A 176 -17.74 -13.70 14.07
CA ALA A 176 -17.46 -12.46 14.78
C ALA A 176 -18.17 -12.45 16.15
N ARG A 177 -19.44 -12.83 16.19
CA ARG A 177 -20.22 -12.93 17.43
C ARG A 177 -19.72 -14.04 18.34
N ALA A 178 -19.38 -15.21 17.78
CA ALA A 178 -18.77 -16.29 18.52
C ALA A 178 -17.44 -15.84 19.16
N LEU A 179 -16.56 -15.19 18.41
CA LEU A 179 -15.28 -14.72 18.94
C LEU A 179 -15.47 -13.68 20.05
N ASP A 180 -16.37 -12.72 19.91
CA ASP A 180 -16.67 -11.74 20.97
C ASP A 180 -17.11 -12.43 22.27
N THR A 181 -17.98 -13.44 22.14
CA THR A 181 -18.43 -14.26 23.28
C THR A 181 -17.29 -15.05 23.89
N LEU A 182 -16.41 -15.64 23.08
CA LEU A 182 -15.24 -16.38 23.56
C LEU A 182 -14.25 -15.47 24.29
N LEU A 183 -13.93 -14.29 23.76
CA LEU A 183 -12.98 -13.35 24.35
C LEU A 183 -13.47 -12.75 25.68
N LYS A 184 -14.79 -12.64 25.86
CA LYS A 184 -15.42 -12.18 27.12
C LYS A 184 -15.52 -13.27 28.19
N SER A 185 -15.20 -14.53 27.86
CA SER A 185 -15.34 -15.63 28.80
C SER A 185 -14.32 -15.57 29.96
N PRO A 186 -14.65 -16.09 31.16
CA PRO A 186 -13.68 -16.23 32.25
C PRO A 186 -12.47 -17.09 31.87
N MET A 187 -12.66 -18.02 30.93
CA MET A 187 -11.59 -18.87 30.42
C MET A 187 -10.59 -18.07 29.58
N ALA A 188 -11.05 -17.13 28.75
CA ALA A 188 -10.16 -16.23 28.01
C ALA A 188 -9.32 -15.36 28.96
N GLN A 189 -9.93 -14.82 30.02
CA GLN A 189 -9.21 -14.07 31.05
C GLN A 189 -8.11 -14.92 31.70
N THR A 190 -8.43 -16.17 32.07
CA THR A 190 -7.47 -17.09 32.68
C THR A 190 -6.30 -17.42 31.73
N ILE A 191 -6.60 -17.75 30.47
CA ILE A 191 -5.58 -18.09 29.46
C ILE A 191 -4.69 -16.87 29.19
N GLY A 192 -5.29 -15.71 28.93
CA GLY A 192 -4.55 -14.48 28.63
C GLY A 192 -3.66 -14.03 29.79
N GLN A 193 -4.16 -14.06 31.03
CA GLN A 193 -3.37 -13.69 32.21
C GLN A 193 -2.20 -14.65 32.42
N THR A 194 -2.43 -15.96 32.29
CA THR A 194 -1.36 -16.96 32.43
C THR A 194 -0.27 -16.77 31.39
N ILE A 195 -0.64 -16.41 30.15
CA ILE A 195 0.32 -16.12 29.09
C ILE A 195 1.08 -14.82 29.39
N GLN A 196 0.37 -13.76 29.78
CA GLN A 196 0.96 -12.47 30.13
C GLN A 196 2.00 -12.66 31.24
N ASP A 197 1.63 -13.30 32.35
CA ASP A 197 2.53 -13.55 33.48
C ASP A 197 3.71 -14.44 33.05
N GLY A 198 3.44 -15.50 32.27
CA GLY A 198 4.49 -16.40 31.78
C GLY A 198 5.50 -15.73 30.84
N LEU A 199 5.12 -14.63 30.19
CA LEU A 199 5.98 -13.84 29.31
C LEU A 199 6.52 -12.55 29.96
N ASN A 200 6.14 -12.26 31.21
CA ASN A 200 6.35 -10.94 31.85
C ASN A 200 5.75 -9.78 31.03
N GLY A 201 4.67 -10.05 30.30
CA GLY A 201 3.99 -9.09 29.42
C GLY A 201 3.45 -7.87 30.16
N ILE A 202 3.52 -6.70 29.52
CA ILE A 202 2.95 -5.47 30.09
C ILE A 202 1.42 -5.54 30.11
N ALA A 203 0.84 -5.32 31.30
CA ALA A 203 -0.60 -5.24 31.47
C ALA A 203 -1.14 -3.94 30.86
N THR A 204 -2.03 -4.08 29.88
CA THR A 204 -2.78 -2.98 29.24
C THR A 204 -4.24 -3.38 29.03
N PRO A 205 -5.15 -2.43 28.73
CA PRO A 205 -6.56 -2.75 28.52
C PRO A 205 -6.86 -3.80 27.43
N THR A 206 -5.96 -4.05 26.47
CA THR A 206 -6.14 -5.08 25.42
C THR A 206 -5.22 -6.29 25.55
N SER A 207 -4.18 -6.22 26.38
CA SER A 207 -3.13 -7.24 26.54
C SER A 207 -3.66 -8.69 26.66
N ILE A 208 -4.67 -8.92 27.50
CA ILE A 208 -5.30 -10.23 27.67
C ILE A 208 -5.88 -10.75 26.35
N SER A 209 -6.69 -9.93 25.67
CA SER A 209 -7.28 -10.29 24.37
C SER A 209 -6.20 -10.54 23.33
N ASP A 210 -5.13 -9.75 23.32
CA ASP A 210 -4.02 -9.90 22.39
C ASP A 210 -3.31 -11.25 22.57
N TYR A 211 -3.07 -11.67 23.81
CA TYR A 211 -2.48 -12.97 24.10
C TYR A 211 -3.41 -14.15 23.81
N VAL A 212 -4.71 -14.00 24.07
CA VAL A 212 -5.71 -15.03 23.74
C VAL A 212 -5.81 -15.24 22.23
N LEU A 213 -5.88 -14.15 21.46
CA LEU A 213 -5.87 -14.20 20.00
C LEU A 213 -4.59 -14.86 19.49
N ALA A 214 -3.42 -14.46 20.01
CA ALA A 214 -2.15 -15.13 19.65
C ALA A 214 -2.19 -16.64 19.94
N ALA A 215 -2.74 -17.05 21.09
CA ALA A 215 -2.89 -18.46 21.46
C ALA A 215 -3.88 -19.23 20.56
N LEU A 216 -4.97 -18.59 20.11
CA LEU A 216 -5.91 -19.17 19.15
C LEU A 216 -5.21 -19.50 17.83
N HIS A 217 -4.51 -18.52 17.25
CA HIS A 217 -3.75 -18.68 16.01
C HIS A 217 -2.65 -19.74 16.14
N ILE A 218 -1.84 -19.68 17.20
CA ILE A 218 -0.79 -20.67 17.50
C ILE A 218 -1.35 -22.08 17.66
N GLY A 219 -2.54 -22.23 18.26
CA GLY A 219 -3.17 -23.52 18.48
C GLY A 219 -3.71 -24.16 17.20
N LEU A 220 -4.27 -23.34 16.30
CA LEU A 220 -4.84 -23.73 15.01
C LEU A 220 -3.76 -24.03 13.97
N ASP A 221 -2.67 -23.25 13.96
CA ASP A 221 -1.54 -23.36 13.03
C ASP A 221 -0.23 -23.57 13.81
N ARG A 222 -0.03 -24.78 14.33
CA ARG A 222 1.16 -25.12 15.14
C ARG A 222 2.41 -25.25 14.29
N GLU A 223 2.21 -25.68 13.07
CA GLU A 223 3.20 -25.95 12.06
C GLU A 223 4.01 -24.67 11.81
N SER A 224 3.35 -23.50 11.70
CA SER A 224 4.03 -22.22 11.49
C SER A 224 4.86 -21.73 12.68
N VAL A 225 4.62 -22.24 13.90
CA VAL A 225 5.45 -21.93 15.07
C VAL A 225 6.81 -22.64 14.98
N VAL A 226 6.87 -23.80 14.35
CA VAL A 226 8.09 -24.58 14.17
C VAL A 226 8.81 -24.16 12.90
N LEU A 227 8.09 -24.16 11.78
CA LEU A 227 8.64 -23.89 10.46
C LEU A 227 7.58 -23.16 9.63
N PRO A 228 7.54 -21.82 9.64
CA PRO A 228 6.55 -21.09 8.83
C PRO A 228 6.83 -21.32 7.35
N VAL A 229 5.78 -21.66 6.60
CA VAL A 229 5.83 -21.87 5.14
C VAL A 229 4.91 -20.85 4.49
N ARG A 230 5.38 -20.23 3.40
CA ARG A 230 4.62 -19.24 2.66
C ARG A 230 3.32 -19.86 2.12
N ASN A 231 2.24 -19.08 2.11
CA ASN A 231 0.91 -19.51 1.68
C ASN A 231 0.37 -20.76 2.40
N SER A 232 0.91 -21.11 3.58
CA SER A 232 0.50 -22.29 4.33
C SER A 232 -0.16 -21.96 5.67
N ILE A 233 -1.27 -22.64 5.96
CA ILE A 233 -1.98 -22.58 7.25
C ILE A 233 -2.18 -24.02 7.74
N ALA A 234 -1.63 -24.37 8.91
CA ALA A 234 -1.72 -25.73 9.45
C ALA A 234 -1.29 -26.82 8.45
N GLY A 235 -0.32 -26.49 7.58
CA GLY A 235 0.16 -27.34 6.49
C GLY A 235 -0.74 -27.40 5.25
N PHE A 236 -1.84 -26.66 5.19
CA PHE A 236 -2.67 -26.48 4.00
C PHE A 236 -2.08 -25.38 3.12
N ASP A 237 -1.77 -25.67 1.85
CA ASP A 237 -1.25 -24.68 0.89
C ASP A 237 -2.40 -23.95 0.18
N LEU A 238 -2.59 -22.66 0.51
CA LEU A 238 -3.58 -21.78 -0.11
C LEU A 238 -3.31 -21.55 -1.61
N GLY A 239 -2.06 -21.73 -2.04
CA GLY A 239 -1.62 -21.58 -3.43
C GLY A 239 -1.47 -22.92 -4.16
N HIS A 240 -2.01 -24.02 -3.62
CA HIS A 240 -1.88 -25.35 -4.22
C HIS A 240 -2.47 -25.38 -5.65
N GLN A 241 -1.82 -26.14 -6.53
CA GLN A 241 -2.16 -26.17 -7.96
C GLN A 241 -3.59 -26.64 -8.25
N ASP A 242 -4.15 -27.47 -7.38
CA ASP A 242 -5.54 -27.97 -7.48
C ASP A 242 -6.59 -26.85 -7.32
N TYR A 243 -6.19 -25.70 -6.78
CA TYR A 243 -7.04 -24.53 -6.61
C TYR A 243 -6.83 -23.44 -7.67
N TRP A 244 -5.88 -23.61 -8.61
CA TRP A 244 -5.73 -22.64 -9.70
C TRP A 244 -6.95 -22.71 -10.63
N GLY A 245 -7.48 -21.55 -11.02
CA GLY A 245 -8.71 -21.46 -11.82
C GLY A 245 -10.00 -21.77 -11.05
N LEU A 246 -9.94 -21.96 -9.72
CA LEU A 246 -11.11 -22.13 -8.87
C LEU A 246 -11.43 -20.85 -8.08
N PRO A 247 -12.71 -20.62 -7.72
CA PRO A 247 -13.09 -19.48 -6.91
C PRO A 247 -12.54 -19.61 -5.47
N PRO A 248 -12.25 -18.47 -4.78
CA PRO A 248 -11.76 -18.44 -3.41
C PRO A 248 -12.60 -19.23 -2.41
N SER A 249 -13.91 -19.34 -2.65
CA SER A 249 -14.84 -20.15 -1.85
C SER A 249 -14.43 -21.62 -1.77
N ALA A 250 -13.85 -22.19 -2.84
CA ALA A 250 -13.35 -23.56 -2.86
C ALA A 250 -12.14 -23.75 -1.92
N ILE A 251 -11.25 -22.75 -1.86
CA ILE A 251 -10.07 -22.74 -0.98
C ILE A 251 -10.51 -22.63 0.48
N VAL A 252 -11.46 -21.74 0.79
CA VAL A 252 -12.03 -21.58 2.14
C VAL A 252 -12.66 -22.89 2.63
N LYS A 253 -13.44 -23.56 1.77
CA LYS A 253 -14.02 -24.87 2.08
C LYS A 253 -12.93 -25.91 2.33
N GLY A 254 -11.94 -26.01 1.43
CA GLY A 254 -10.81 -26.93 1.55
C GLY A 254 -10.03 -26.76 2.86
N LEU A 255 -9.77 -25.51 3.25
CA LEU A 255 -9.12 -25.20 4.53
C LEU A 255 -9.97 -25.63 5.73
N GLY A 256 -11.28 -25.39 5.69
CA GLY A 256 -12.19 -25.84 6.75
C GLY A 256 -12.21 -27.36 6.91
N ASP A 257 -12.33 -28.08 5.79
CA ASP A 257 -12.28 -29.55 5.78
C ASP A 257 -10.92 -30.06 6.29
N HIS A 258 -9.82 -29.40 5.93
CA HIS A 258 -8.47 -29.74 6.41
C HIS A 258 -8.30 -29.53 7.92
N LEU A 259 -8.81 -28.43 8.48
CA LEU A 259 -8.77 -28.17 9.92
C LEU A 259 -9.57 -29.21 10.71
N VAL A 260 -10.68 -29.70 10.16
CA VAL A 260 -11.45 -30.83 10.75
C VAL A 260 -10.65 -32.12 10.67
N ALA A 261 -10.07 -32.44 9.50
CA ALA A 261 -9.26 -33.64 9.31
C ALA A 261 -8.02 -33.68 10.24
N LYS A 262 -7.42 -32.51 10.53
CA LYS A 262 -6.32 -32.36 11.48
C LYS A 262 -6.75 -32.39 12.96
N GLY A 263 -8.05 -32.45 13.25
CA GLY A 263 -8.59 -32.40 14.61
C GLY A 263 -8.43 -31.03 15.29
N ARG A 264 -8.18 -29.96 14.51
CA ARG A 264 -8.12 -28.57 15.02
C ARG A 264 -9.52 -28.01 15.29
N ALA A 265 -10.49 -28.47 14.51
CA ALA A 265 -11.89 -28.10 14.61
C ALA A 265 -12.81 -29.33 14.50
N THR A 266 -14.07 -29.16 14.86
CA THR A 266 -15.16 -30.08 14.53
C THR A 266 -15.95 -29.52 13.35
N PRO A 267 -16.83 -30.30 12.67
CA PRO A 267 -17.68 -29.76 11.63
C PRO A 267 -18.50 -28.53 12.06
N ALA A 268 -19.01 -28.52 13.30
CA ALA A 268 -19.76 -27.40 13.87
C ALA A 268 -18.90 -26.13 14.08
N THR A 269 -17.59 -26.29 14.34
CA THR A 269 -16.68 -25.19 14.65
C THR A 269 -15.74 -24.84 13.49
N ALA A 270 -15.86 -25.53 12.35
CA ALA A 270 -14.97 -25.38 11.20
C ALA A 270 -15.02 -23.95 10.64
N LYS A 271 -16.23 -23.40 10.46
CA LYS A 271 -16.41 -22.02 9.96
C LYS A 271 -15.71 -20.97 10.83
N LEU A 272 -15.85 -21.07 12.15
CA LEU A 272 -15.15 -20.20 13.11
C LEU A 272 -13.64 -20.38 13.03
N ALA A 273 -13.14 -21.61 13.04
CA ALA A 273 -11.71 -21.90 12.98
C ALA A 273 -11.07 -21.36 11.68
N THR A 274 -11.72 -21.59 10.54
CA THR A 274 -11.31 -21.08 9.22
C THR A 274 -11.30 -19.55 9.20
N HIS A 275 -12.35 -18.91 9.73
CA HIS A 275 -12.42 -17.45 9.82
C HIS A 275 -11.27 -16.89 10.66
N LEU A 276 -10.98 -17.48 11.83
CA LEU A 276 -9.91 -17.02 12.70
C LEU A 276 -8.53 -17.10 12.04
N VAL A 277 -8.18 -18.23 11.41
CA VAL A 277 -6.85 -18.36 10.80
C VAL A 277 -6.69 -17.42 9.60
N LEU A 278 -7.75 -17.23 8.80
CA LEU A 278 -7.72 -16.34 7.64
C LEU A 278 -7.68 -14.85 8.01
N SER A 279 -8.28 -14.45 9.14
CA SER A 279 -8.42 -13.01 9.50
C SER A 279 -7.09 -12.27 9.54
N ARG A 280 -6.04 -12.95 10.01
CA ARG A 280 -4.69 -12.42 10.10
C ARG A 280 -3.83 -12.73 8.88
N THR A 281 -3.98 -13.92 8.31
CA THR A 281 -3.02 -14.46 7.33
C THR A 281 -3.41 -14.18 5.89
N ALA A 282 -4.70 -14.23 5.59
CA ALA A 282 -5.21 -14.10 4.23
C ALA A 282 -6.65 -13.51 4.26
N PRO A 283 -6.81 -12.26 4.72
CA PRO A 283 -8.12 -11.61 4.88
C PRO A 283 -8.88 -11.47 3.56
N GLN A 284 -8.22 -11.57 2.41
CA GLN A 284 -8.85 -11.55 1.09
C GLN A 284 -9.88 -12.68 0.90
N PHE A 285 -9.73 -13.79 1.63
CA PHE A 285 -10.68 -14.90 1.61
C PHE A 285 -11.92 -14.68 2.51
N LEU A 286 -11.94 -13.60 3.29
CA LEU A 286 -13.05 -13.26 4.20
C LEU A 286 -13.90 -12.10 3.71
N VAL A 287 -13.51 -11.46 2.62
CA VAL A 287 -14.32 -10.42 1.96
C VAL A 287 -15.66 -11.03 1.53
N LYS A 288 -16.72 -10.25 1.66
CA LYS A 288 -18.08 -10.69 1.32
C LYS A 288 -18.34 -10.54 -0.17
N ASP A 289 -19.26 -11.34 -0.68
CA ASP A 289 -19.77 -11.21 -2.05
C ASP A 289 -18.66 -11.27 -3.12
N ILE A 290 -17.65 -12.12 -2.90
CA ILE A 290 -16.63 -12.40 -3.91
C ILE A 290 -17.29 -13.20 -5.04
N PRO A 291 -17.24 -12.71 -6.29
CA PRO A 291 -17.86 -13.38 -7.42
C PRO A 291 -17.10 -14.65 -7.80
N ASP A 292 -17.81 -15.69 -8.22
CA ASP A 292 -17.21 -16.97 -8.64
C ASP A 292 -16.33 -16.86 -9.90
N SER A 293 -16.50 -15.77 -10.68
CA SER A 293 -15.63 -15.46 -11.82
C SER A 293 -14.24 -14.96 -11.41
N LEU A 294 -14.07 -14.51 -10.17
CA LEU A 294 -12.76 -14.13 -9.65
C LEU A 294 -12.02 -15.40 -9.20
N VAL A 295 -11.17 -15.95 -10.07
CA VAL A 295 -10.50 -17.23 -9.81
C VAL A 295 -9.04 -17.07 -9.38
N ASN A 296 -8.57 -17.97 -8.51
CA ASN A 296 -7.19 -17.98 -8.04
C ASN A 296 -6.19 -18.21 -9.19
N GLY A 297 -5.11 -17.44 -9.20
CA GLY A 297 -4.11 -17.44 -10.28
C GLY A 297 -4.42 -16.51 -11.47
N SER A 298 -5.56 -15.80 -11.46
CA SER A 298 -5.87 -14.74 -12.43
C SER A 298 -5.21 -13.40 -12.08
N GLN A 299 -5.09 -12.50 -13.06
CA GLN A 299 -4.64 -11.12 -12.79
C GLN A 299 -5.64 -10.34 -11.95
N ALA A 300 -6.95 -10.59 -12.15
CA ALA A 300 -7.99 -9.97 -11.35
C ALA A 300 -7.86 -10.38 -9.87
N TRP A 301 -7.52 -11.64 -9.59
CA TRP A 301 -7.25 -12.12 -8.23
C TRP A 301 -6.05 -11.42 -7.58
N VAL A 302 -4.95 -11.23 -8.32
CA VAL A 302 -3.77 -10.49 -7.85
C VAL A 302 -4.14 -9.05 -7.46
N SER A 303 -4.83 -8.35 -8.36
CA SER A 303 -5.27 -6.97 -8.11
C SER A 303 -6.28 -6.87 -6.96
N PHE A 304 -7.17 -7.84 -6.79
CA PHE A 304 -8.06 -7.92 -5.64
C PHE A 304 -7.29 -8.15 -4.33
N CYS A 305 -6.32 -9.07 -4.31
CA CYS A 305 -5.44 -9.27 -3.16
C CYS A 305 -4.67 -7.98 -2.81
N LEU A 306 -4.22 -7.24 -3.83
CA LEU A 306 -3.58 -5.93 -3.64
C LEU A 306 -4.55 -4.89 -3.05
N ALA A 307 -5.80 -4.84 -3.52
CA ALA A 307 -6.83 -3.96 -2.97
C ALA A 307 -7.11 -4.26 -1.50
N VAL A 308 -7.26 -5.55 -1.16
CA VAL A 308 -7.39 -6.00 0.23
C VAL A 308 -6.18 -5.58 1.05
N ALA A 309 -4.96 -5.76 0.53
CA ALA A 309 -3.73 -5.37 1.21
C ALA A 309 -3.67 -3.85 1.48
N LYS A 310 -4.11 -3.01 0.54
CA LYS A 310 -4.22 -1.55 0.75
C LYS A 310 -5.20 -1.23 1.89
N VAL A 311 -6.38 -1.84 1.87
CA VAL A 311 -7.40 -1.65 2.91
C VAL A 311 -6.86 -2.12 4.26
N GLU A 312 -6.22 -3.27 4.34
CA GLU A 312 -5.68 -3.85 5.58
C GLU A 312 -4.45 -3.11 6.11
N ALA A 313 -3.63 -2.52 5.24
CA ALA A 313 -2.51 -1.65 5.62
C ALA A 313 -3.01 -0.31 6.18
N SER A 314 -4.10 0.20 5.60
CA SER A 314 -4.81 1.36 6.13
C SER A 314 -5.48 0.96 7.45
N ALA A 315 -6.55 0.18 7.42
CA ALA A 315 -7.45 -0.16 8.53
C ALA A 315 -7.49 -1.68 8.79
N PRO A 316 -6.63 -2.24 9.66
CA PRO A 316 -6.53 -3.67 9.90
C PRO A 316 -7.84 -4.36 10.34
N GLY A 317 -8.13 -5.52 9.77
CA GLY A 317 -9.31 -6.37 10.07
C GLY A 317 -10.59 -5.95 9.35
N THR A 318 -10.55 -4.84 8.60
CA THR A 318 -11.71 -4.23 7.96
C THR A 318 -12.20 -5.02 6.75
N ALA A 319 -11.30 -5.65 5.98
CA ALA A 319 -11.67 -6.26 4.70
C ALA A 319 -12.74 -7.36 4.87
N SER A 320 -12.69 -8.12 5.97
CA SER A 320 -13.69 -9.14 6.32
C SER A 320 -15.13 -8.60 6.52
N ARG A 321 -15.27 -7.28 6.68
CA ARG A 321 -16.56 -6.61 6.91
C ARG A 321 -17.13 -5.98 5.64
N MET A 322 -16.32 -5.88 4.59
CA MET A 322 -16.63 -5.22 3.32
C MET A 322 -17.07 -6.24 2.26
N SER A 323 -17.88 -5.79 1.29
CA SER A 323 -18.11 -6.52 0.05
C SER A 323 -16.95 -6.34 -0.94
N TYR A 324 -16.86 -7.21 -1.94
CA TYR A 324 -15.88 -7.11 -3.03
C TYR A 324 -15.82 -5.70 -3.63
N GLY A 325 -16.96 -5.11 -4.00
CA GLY A 325 -17.02 -3.78 -4.61
C GLY A 325 -16.56 -2.66 -3.67
N GLN A 326 -16.91 -2.75 -2.38
CA GLN A 326 -16.44 -1.79 -1.38
C GLN A 326 -14.91 -1.82 -1.24
N VAL A 327 -14.30 -3.01 -1.24
CA VAL A 327 -12.83 -3.15 -1.16
C VAL A 327 -12.17 -2.55 -2.38
N MET A 328 -12.68 -2.86 -3.58
CA MET A 328 -12.14 -2.32 -4.82
C MET A 328 -12.27 -0.79 -4.86
N SER A 329 -13.40 -0.23 -4.44
CA SER A 329 -13.59 1.23 -4.42
C SER A 329 -12.66 1.94 -3.45
N ALA A 330 -12.63 1.50 -2.18
CA ALA A 330 -11.79 2.09 -1.15
C ALA A 330 -10.29 2.07 -1.53
N ALA A 331 -9.83 0.97 -2.12
CA ALA A 331 -8.43 0.78 -2.51
C ALA A 331 -7.92 1.82 -3.53
N GLN A 332 -8.80 2.51 -4.27
CA GLN A 332 -8.40 3.54 -5.25
C GLN A 332 -7.90 4.84 -4.61
N ALA A 333 -8.40 5.16 -3.41
CA ALA A 333 -7.98 6.34 -2.67
C ALA A 333 -6.84 6.06 -1.68
N LEU A 334 -6.40 4.80 -1.59
CA LEU A 334 -5.36 4.37 -0.67
C LEU A 334 -4.01 4.26 -1.37
N ASN A 335 -2.97 4.68 -0.65
CA ASN A 335 -1.58 4.52 -1.07
C ASN A 335 -1.25 3.05 -1.31
N ASP A 336 -0.28 2.80 -2.19
CA ASP A 336 0.19 1.45 -2.44
C ASP A 336 0.89 0.85 -1.21
N PRO A 337 0.75 -0.46 -0.98
CA PRO A 337 1.50 -1.11 0.08
C PRO A 337 2.96 -1.22 -0.33
N ALA A 338 3.84 -1.46 0.65
CA ALA A 338 5.26 -1.67 0.40
C ALA A 338 5.53 -2.85 -0.56
N GLU A 339 6.64 -2.78 -1.31
CA GLU A 339 6.98 -3.74 -2.38
C GLU A 339 7.05 -5.21 -1.91
N HIS A 340 7.40 -5.44 -0.64
CA HIS A 340 7.43 -6.79 -0.04
C HIS A 340 6.04 -7.45 0.08
N ILE A 341 4.96 -6.68 -0.02
CA ILE A 341 3.58 -7.17 -0.12
C ILE A 341 3.20 -7.48 -1.57
N ILE A 342 3.73 -6.70 -2.53
CA ILE A 342 3.44 -6.79 -3.95
C ILE A 342 4.13 -8.00 -4.60
N THR A 343 5.44 -8.12 -4.40
CA THR A 343 6.29 -9.14 -5.06
C THR A 343 5.74 -10.58 -4.89
N PRO A 344 5.32 -11.02 -3.68
CA PRO A 344 4.76 -12.34 -3.50
C PRO A 344 3.49 -12.62 -4.34
N LEU A 345 2.62 -11.62 -4.53
CA LEU A 345 1.40 -11.78 -5.35
C LEU A 345 1.75 -12.02 -6.82
N LEU A 346 2.75 -11.30 -7.33
CA LEU A 346 3.26 -11.49 -8.70
C LEU A 346 3.89 -12.88 -8.85
N LEU A 347 4.67 -13.34 -7.87
CA LEU A 347 5.28 -14.67 -7.89
C LEU A 347 4.23 -15.79 -7.96
N ASP A 348 3.16 -15.73 -7.16
CA ASP A 348 2.07 -16.72 -7.21
C ASP A 348 1.39 -16.76 -8.58
N TRP A 349 1.19 -15.59 -9.18
CA TRP A 349 0.66 -15.47 -10.52
C TRP A 349 1.62 -16.04 -11.57
N GLY A 350 2.92 -15.73 -11.48
CA GLY A 350 3.93 -16.24 -12.41
C GLY A 350 4.09 -17.76 -12.36
N VAL A 351 3.99 -18.36 -11.16
CA VAL A 351 4.00 -19.82 -10.98
C VAL A 351 2.75 -20.46 -11.58
N SER A 352 1.55 -19.95 -11.27
CA SER A 352 0.27 -20.49 -11.78
C SER A 352 0.08 -20.32 -13.29
N ASN A 353 0.80 -19.38 -13.91
CA ASN A 353 0.78 -19.12 -15.34
C ASN A 353 2.01 -19.64 -16.11
N GLY A 354 2.85 -20.48 -15.48
CA GLY A 354 3.89 -21.24 -16.18
C GLY A 354 5.18 -20.47 -16.50
N LEU A 355 5.32 -19.24 -16.01
CA LEU A 355 6.48 -18.38 -16.28
C LEU A 355 7.73 -18.87 -15.55
N VAL A 356 7.54 -19.35 -14.32
CA VAL A 356 8.61 -19.90 -13.47
C VAL A 356 8.14 -21.18 -12.77
N ALA A 357 9.08 -22.03 -12.39
CA ALA A 357 8.77 -23.18 -11.55
C ALA A 357 8.49 -22.74 -10.10
N LYS A 358 7.65 -23.50 -9.39
CA LYS A 358 7.49 -23.33 -7.94
C LYS A 358 8.80 -23.71 -7.25
N LYS A 359 9.31 -22.84 -6.37
CA LYS A 359 10.50 -23.09 -5.54
C LYS A 359 10.08 -23.16 -4.07
N ASP A 360 10.36 -24.27 -3.39
CA ASP A 360 9.91 -24.50 -2.01
C ASP A 360 10.57 -23.56 -0.99
N ASP A 361 11.80 -23.11 -1.29
CA ASP A 361 12.55 -22.14 -0.50
C ASP A 361 12.20 -20.68 -0.85
N ALA A 362 11.31 -20.47 -1.85
CA ALA A 362 10.93 -19.18 -2.41
C ALA A 362 12.12 -18.32 -2.91
N SER A 363 13.25 -18.93 -3.28
CA SER A 363 14.46 -18.23 -3.73
C SER A 363 14.39 -17.84 -5.22
N TYR A 364 13.58 -16.82 -5.52
CA TYR A 364 13.47 -16.25 -6.87
C TYR A 364 14.54 -15.19 -7.13
N THR A 365 15.14 -15.22 -8.31
CA THR A 365 16.13 -14.21 -8.71
C THR A 365 15.44 -12.89 -9.11
N PRO A 366 16.11 -11.73 -9.01
CA PRO A 366 15.55 -10.47 -9.48
C PRO A 366 15.09 -10.53 -10.96
N GLN A 367 15.86 -11.23 -11.81
CA GLN A 367 15.52 -11.42 -13.22
C GLN A 367 14.23 -12.24 -13.42
N GLU A 368 14.00 -13.26 -12.60
CA GLU A 368 12.75 -14.03 -12.61
C GLU A 368 11.55 -13.14 -12.22
N VAL A 369 11.71 -12.31 -11.16
CA VAL A 369 10.68 -11.36 -10.71
C VAL A 369 10.36 -10.33 -11.81
N ASP A 370 11.39 -9.75 -12.43
CA ASP A 370 11.21 -8.76 -13.52
C ASP A 370 10.56 -9.36 -14.77
N SER A 371 10.89 -10.62 -15.10
CA SER A 371 10.26 -11.33 -16.23
C SER A 371 8.78 -11.57 -15.97
N ILE A 372 8.41 -12.00 -14.75
CA ILE A 372 7.02 -12.18 -14.33
C ILE A 372 6.27 -10.86 -14.39
N ARG A 373 6.89 -9.78 -13.90
CA ARG A 373 6.31 -8.44 -13.91
C ARG A 373 6.07 -7.94 -15.33
N THR A 374 7.01 -8.17 -16.24
CA THR A 374 6.89 -7.80 -17.66
C THR A 374 5.72 -8.55 -18.30
N ALA A 375 5.64 -9.87 -18.13
CA ALA A 375 4.55 -10.68 -18.63
C ALA A 375 3.18 -10.27 -18.04
N PHE A 376 3.14 -9.90 -16.75
CA PHE A 376 1.92 -9.38 -16.12
C PHE A 376 1.44 -8.09 -16.82
N ASN A 377 2.35 -7.15 -17.06
CA ASN A 377 2.02 -5.88 -17.71
C ASN A 377 1.64 -6.06 -19.19
N GLU A 378 2.29 -6.97 -19.91
CA GLU A 378 1.95 -7.31 -21.29
C GLU A 378 0.55 -7.92 -21.39
N GLN A 379 0.21 -8.88 -20.52
CA GLN A 379 -1.12 -9.47 -20.49
C GLN A 379 -2.19 -8.43 -20.12
N LEU A 380 -1.92 -7.54 -19.16
CA LEU A 380 -2.83 -6.44 -18.82
C LEU A 380 -3.03 -5.49 -20.02
N SER A 381 -1.94 -5.08 -20.68
CA SER A 381 -1.99 -4.20 -21.85
C SER A 381 -2.75 -4.82 -23.02
N ALA A 382 -2.54 -6.12 -23.27
CA ALA A 382 -3.27 -6.86 -24.28
C ALA A 382 -4.77 -6.91 -23.98
N ARG A 383 -5.15 -7.14 -22.71
CA ARG A 383 -6.55 -7.12 -22.27
C ARG A 383 -7.16 -5.73 -22.40
N VAL A 384 -6.47 -4.65 -22.01
CA VAL A 384 -6.95 -3.28 -22.20
C VAL A 384 -7.17 -2.97 -23.68
N LYS A 385 -6.20 -3.31 -24.54
CA LYS A 385 -6.34 -3.15 -26.00
C LYS A 385 -7.52 -3.95 -26.54
N ALA A 386 -7.67 -5.20 -26.11
CA ALA A 386 -8.76 -6.06 -26.54
C ALA A 386 -10.13 -5.52 -26.10
N SER A 387 -10.25 -4.96 -24.89
CA SER A 387 -11.48 -4.31 -24.44
C SER A 387 -11.85 -3.14 -25.36
N GLN A 388 -10.88 -2.29 -25.72
CA GLN A 388 -11.10 -1.18 -26.65
C GLN A 388 -11.56 -1.70 -28.01
N SER A 389 -10.89 -2.72 -28.53
CA SER A 389 -11.22 -3.34 -29.81
C SER A 389 -12.61 -3.98 -29.84
N LEU A 390 -13.04 -4.62 -28.75
CA LEU A 390 -14.36 -5.25 -28.64
C LEU A 390 -15.50 -4.23 -28.57
N THR A 391 -15.22 -3.02 -28.07
CA THR A 391 -16.19 -1.92 -27.98
C THR A 391 -16.11 -0.93 -29.15
N ALA A 392 -15.24 -1.17 -30.13
CA ALA A 392 -15.06 -0.29 -31.27
C ALA A 392 -16.36 -0.20 -32.09
N GLU A 393 -16.78 1.03 -32.43
CA GLU A 393 -17.95 1.23 -33.28
C GLU A 393 -17.69 0.70 -34.69
N ILE A 394 -18.64 -0.08 -35.22
CA ILE A 394 -18.62 -0.47 -36.62
C ILE A 394 -19.00 0.75 -37.45
N PRO A 395 -18.22 1.11 -38.48
CA PRO A 395 -18.49 2.30 -39.28
C PRO A 395 -19.88 2.24 -39.92
N SER A 396 -20.48 3.40 -40.17
CA SER A 396 -21.78 3.50 -40.84
C SER A 396 -21.61 4.20 -42.19
N ARG A 397 -21.98 3.53 -43.29
CA ARG A 397 -22.01 4.14 -44.63
C ARG A 397 -22.84 5.42 -44.65
N LYS A 398 -23.97 5.44 -43.93
CA LYS A 398 -24.84 6.61 -43.79
C LYS A 398 -24.12 7.75 -43.06
N ALA A 399 -23.46 7.48 -41.94
CA ALA A 399 -22.75 8.52 -41.19
C ALA A 399 -21.60 9.13 -42.01
N ILE A 400 -20.80 8.29 -42.69
CA ILE A 400 -19.72 8.72 -43.59
C ILE A 400 -20.27 9.56 -44.74
N ALA A 401 -21.37 9.11 -45.37
CA ALA A 401 -22.01 9.85 -46.44
C ALA A 401 -22.51 11.22 -45.98
N LEU A 402 -23.18 11.31 -44.83
CA LEU A 402 -23.65 12.57 -44.25
C LEU A 402 -22.49 13.51 -43.91
N GLU A 403 -21.41 13.00 -43.33
CA GLU A 403 -20.20 13.78 -43.03
C GLU A 403 -19.59 14.36 -44.31
N LYS A 404 -19.41 13.53 -45.35
CA LYS A 404 -18.86 13.97 -46.64
C LYS A 404 -19.77 14.95 -47.38
N LEU A 405 -21.09 14.78 -47.27
CA LEU A 405 -22.06 15.70 -47.82
C LEU A 405 -22.02 17.06 -47.10
N LYS A 406 -21.92 17.07 -45.77
CA LYS A 406 -21.74 18.30 -44.96
C LYS A 406 -20.43 19.01 -45.30
N GLU A 407 -19.33 18.26 -45.39
CA GLU A 407 -18.02 18.80 -45.76
C GLU A 407 -18.04 19.50 -47.12
N HIS A 408 -18.76 18.95 -48.09
CA HIS A 408 -18.75 19.45 -49.46
C HIS A 408 -19.83 20.49 -49.77
N PHE A 409 -21.01 20.37 -49.17
CA PHE A 409 -22.16 21.24 -49.48
C PHE A 409 -22.53 22.21 -48.34
N GLY A 410 -21.86 22.11 -47.18
CA GLY A 410 -22.13 22.92 -46.00
C GLY A 410 -23.23 22.36 -45.11
N GLU A 411 -23.40 22.98 -43.94
CA GLU A 411 -24.48 22.66 -43.01
C GLU A 411 -25.78 23.40 -43.38
N GLY A 412 -26.94 22.76 -43.18
CA GLY A 412 -28.26 23.38 -43.43
C GLY A 412 -29.04 22.86 -44.65
N ILE A 413 -28.46 21.93 -45.42
CA ILE A 413 -29.17 21.22 -46.51
C ILE A 413 -29.79 19.94 -45.96
N ASP A 414 -31.04 19.66 -46.32
CA ASP A 414 -31.70 18.39 -46.01
C ASP A 414 -31.21 17.29 -46.97
N PHE A 415 -30.12 16.62 -46.59
CA PHE A 415 -29.49 15.57 -47.37
C PHE A 415 -30.33 14.28 -47.50
N GLU A 416 -31.35 14.10 -46.66
CA GLU A 416 -32.21 12.91 -46.65
C GLU A 416 -33.50 13.10 -47.46
N SER A 417 -33.81 14.35 -47.85
CA SER A 417 -34.97 14.65 -48.69
C SER A 417 -34.86 14.00 -50.08
N LYS A 418 -35.92 13.28 -50.47
CA LYS A 418 -36.00 12.56 -51.75
C LYS A 418 -36.45 13.47 -52.88
N SER A 419 -35.58 14.38 -53.29
CA SER A 419 -35.87 15.38 -54.33
C SER A 419 -35.14 15.12 -55.65
N LEU A 420 -34.22 14.15 -55.72
CA LEU A 420 -33.42 13.86 -56.92
C LEU A 420 -34.06 12.78 -57.81
N SER A 421 -33.93 12.91 -59.13
CA SER A 421 -34.27 11.88 -60.12
C SER A 421 -33.21 11.81 -61.21
N THR A 422 -33.02 10.65 -61.83
CA THR A 422 -32.02 10.49 -62.91
C THR A 422 -32.51 11.05 -64.24
N VAL A 423 -31.59 11.60 -65.04
CA VAL A 423 -31.81 12.05 -66.41
C VAL A 423 -30.96 11.19 -67.35
N SER A 424 -31.58 10.26 -68.08
CA SER A 424 -30.90 9.43 -69.08
C SER A 424 -31.88 8.86 -70.10
N ASP A 425 -31.47 8.76 -71.37
CA ASP A 425 -32.19 8.05 -72.44
C ASP A 425 -31.87 6.54 -72.46
N ASP A 426 -30.92 6.09 -71.64
CA ASP A 426 -30.54 4.68 -71.46
C ASP A 426 -31.33 4.12 -70.27
N GLU A 427 -32.33 3.27 -70.53
CA GLU A 427 -33.17 2.64 -69.50
C GLU A 427 -32.34 1.90 -68.44
N ALA A 428 -31.15 1.38 -68.80
CA ALA A 428 -30.26 0.70 -67.86
C ALA A 428 -29.59 1.64 -66.84
N ARG A 429 -29.64 2.96 -67.06
CA ARG A 429 -29.09 4.00 -66.16
C ARG A 429 -30.16 4.81 -65.44
N GLN A 430 -31.45 4.55 -65.70
CA GLN A 430 -32.54 5.18 -64.97
C GLN A 430 -32.75 4.47 -63.64
N LEU A 431 -32.68 5.23 -62.54
CA LEU A 431 -33.09 4.70 -61.25
C LEU A 431 -34.58 4.97 -61.02
N PRO A 432 -35.36 3.95 -60.60
CA PRO A 432 -36.78 4.12 -60.35
C PRO A 432 -37.04 4.94 -59.08
N GLY A 433 -37.87 5.99 -59.20
CA GLY A 433 -38.33 6.80 -58.08
C GLY A 433 -37.48 8.04 -57.79
N LYS A 434 -37.79 8.73 -56.68
CA LYS A 434 -37.01 9.87 -56.18
C LYS A 434 -36.00 9.42 -55.13
N HIS A 435 -34.80 9.99 -55.20
CA HIS A 435 -33.65 9.70 -54.34
C HIS A 435 -33.19 10.94 -53.59
N SER A 436 -32.46 10.73 -52.50
CA SER A 436 -31.84 11.80 -51.71
C SER A 436 -30.35 12.00 -52.07
N MET A 437 -29.76 13.11 -51.61
CA MET A 437 -28.30 13.31 -51.73
C MET A 437 -27.53 12.26 -50.93
N LEU A 438 -28.10 11.79 -49.82
CA LEU A 438 -27.60 10.67 -49.04
C LEU A 438 -27.59 9.37 -49.87
N ASP A 439 -28.68 9.06 -50.57
CA ASP A 439 -28.76 7.89 -51.45
C ASP A 439 -27.70 7.96 -52.55
N MET A 440 -27.57 9.12 -53.22
CA MET A 440 -26.52 9.36 -54.22
C MET A 440 -25.12 9.08 -53.66
N ALA A 441 -24.80 9.64 -52.49
CA ALA A 441 -23.48 9.50 -51.88
C ALA A 441 -23.17 8.05 -51.48
N MET A 442 -24.14 7.32 -50.93
CA MET A 442 -23.99 5.90 -50.55
C MET A 442 -23.88 4.99 -51.78
N MET A 443 -24.62 5.27 -52.85
CA MET A 443 -24.59 4.47 -54.07
C MET A 443 -23.28 4.63 -54.84
N GLY A 444 -22.65 5.81 -54.81
CA GLY A 444 -21.40 6.07 -55.51
C GLY A 444 -21.49 5.94 -57.04
N ILE A 445 -22.71 5.98 -57.59
CA ILE A 445 -23.00 5.86 -59.02
C ILE A 445 -22.76 7.16 -59.76
N ASN A 446 -22.51 7.07 -61.07
CA ASN A 446 -22.29 8.24 -61.94
C ASN A 446 -23.46 8.39 -62.90
N VAL A 447 -24.41 9.26 -62.54
CA VAL A 447 -25.61 9.57 -63.32
C VAL A 447 -25.86 11.08 -63.26
N ASN A 448 -26.52 11.63 -64.28
CA ASN A 448 -26.95 13.02 -64.25
C ASN A 448 -28.25 13.10 -63.44
N TRP A 449 -28.26 13.94 -62.42
CA TRP A 449 -29.42 14.18 -61.56
C TRP A 449 -30.20 15.42 -62.02
N ARG A 450 -31.52 15.38 -61.81
CA ARG A 450 -32.42 16.56 -61.79
C ARG A 450 -33.13 16.63 -60.45
N THR A 451 -33.62 17.81 -60.10
CA THR A 451 -34.41 18.05 -58.89
C THR A 451 -35.54 19.03 -59.18
N ASP A 452 -36.67 18.86 -58.51
CA ASP A 452 -37.77 19.84 -58.50
C ASP A 452 -37.64 20.81 -57.31
N ASP A 453 -36.66 20.59 -56.43
CA ASP A 453 -36.41 21.36 -55.21
C ASP A 453 -35.44 22.52 -55.50
N PRO A 454 -35.90 23.79 -55.44
CA PRO A 454 -35.06 24.96 -55.71
C PRO A 454 -33.99 25.20 -54.65
N GLY A 455 -34.07 24.55 -53.48
CA GLY A 455 -33.08 24.63 -52.41
C GLY A 455 -31.84 23.74 -52.62
N LEU A 456 -31.85 22.83 -53.61
CA LEU A 456 -30.74 21.92 -53.85
C LEU A 456 -29.78 22.42 -54.95
N PRO A 457 -28.46 22.41 -54.73
CA PRO A 457 -27.49 22.95 -55.69
C PRO A 457 -27.18 21.95 -56.82
N ILE A 458 -28.13 21.73 -57.73
CA ILE A 458 -28.08 20.67 -58.76
C ILE A 458 -26.84 20.71 -59.67
N ASN A 459 -26.38 21.92 -60.01
CA ASN A 459 -25.16 22.11 -60.80
C ASN A 459 -23.89 21.68 -60.05
N ALA A 460 -23.87 21.88 -58.72
CA ALA A 460 -22.76 21.40 -57.89
C ALA A 460 -22.84 19.88 -57.73
N ILE A 461 -24.04 19.34 -57.49
CA ILE A 461 -24.32 17.88 -57.39
C ILE A 461 -23.81 17.13 -58.63
N ASN A 462 -24.12 17.60 -59.85
CA ASN A 462 -23.69 16.96 -61.10
C ASN A 462 -22.21 17.19 -61.46
N ARG A 463 -21.51 18.11 -60.79
CA ARG A 463 -20.07 18.40 -61.00
C ARG A 463 -19.15 17.64 -60.04
N GLN A 464 -19.69 16.94 -59.05
CA GLN A 464 -18.88 16.33 -58.00
C GLN A 464 -18.04 15.14 -58.49
N PRO A 465 -16.75 15.06 -58.14
CA PRO A 465 -16.04 13.79 -58.12
C PRO A 465 -16.61 12.91 -56.99
N ARG A 466 -16.74 11.60 -57.24
CA ARG A 466 -17.32 10.63 -56.28
C ARG A 466 -16.78 10.86 -54.86
N LEU A 467 -17.67 11.03 -53.88
CA LEU A 467 -17.32 11.25 -52.46
C LEU A 467 -16.60 10.04 -51.79
N ASN A 468 -16.30 8.99 -52.56
CA ASN A 468 -15.62 7.76 -52.16
C ASN A 468 -16.15 7.12 -50.85
N VAL A 469 -17.46 7.28 -50.57
CA VAL A 469 -18.08 6.75 -49.35
C VAL A 469 -17.86 5.25 -49.22
N ASN A 470 -17.99 4.50 -50.32
CA ASN A 470 -17.80 3.04 -50.32
C ASN A 470 -16.34 2.63 -50.03
N GLY A 471 -15.35 3.32 -50.60
CA GLY A 471 -13.94 3.03 -50.32
C GLY A 471 -13.51 3.40 -48.91
N ILE A 472 -14.00 4.53 -48.39
CA ILE A 472 -13.74 4.97 -47.00
C ILE A 472 -14.38 4.00 -46.01
N PHE A 473 -15.65 3.65 -46.23
CA PHE A 473 -16.36 2.67 -45.41
C PHE A 473 -15.66 1.32 -45.43
N LEU A 474 -15.25 0.82 -46.60
CA LEU A 474 -14.57 -0.48 -46.71
C LEU A 474 -13.27 -0.50 -45.90
N GLY A 475 -12.41 0.52 -46.05
CA GLY A 475 -11.17 0.60 -45.28
C GLY A 475 -11.40 0.72 -43.76
N GLN A 476 -12.39 1.51 -43.33
CA GLN A 476 -12.76 1.61 -41.92
C GLN A 476 -13.33 0.28 -41.38
N TYR A 477 -14.12 -0.42 -42.19
CA TYR A 477 -14.76 -1.68 -41.82
C TYR A 477 -13.74 -2.80 -41.69
N GLU A 478 -12.82 -2.95 -42.65
CA GLU A 478 -11.72 -3.93 -42.58
C GLU A 478 -10.87 -3.70 -41.32
N SER A 479 -10.56 -2.44 -41.00
CA SER A 479 -9.85 -2.09 -39.77
C SER A 479 -10.65 -2.42 -38.50
N ALA A 480 -11.98 -2.24 -38.51
CA ALA A 480 -12.85 -2.58 -37.40
C ALA A 480 -12.95 -4.10 -37.19
N ILE A 481 -13.03 -4.89 -38.27
CA ILE A 481 -13.05 -6.35 -38.21
C ILE A 481 -11.71 -6.91 -37.73
N GLU A 482 -10.57 -6.38 -38.18
CA GLU A 482 -9.27 -6.83 -37.66
C GLU A 482 -9.13 -6.48 -36.17
N SER A 483 -9.61 -5.31 -35.75
CA SER A 483 -9.66 -4.95 -34.32
C SER A 483 -10.52 -5.93 -33.54
N LEU A 484 -11.74 -6.21 -34.02
CA LEU A 484 -12.67 -7.17 -33.40
C LEU A 484 -12.05 -8.57 -33.31
N LYS A 485 -11.33 -9.00 -34.35
CA LYS A 485 -10.58 -10.26 -34.37
C LYS A 485 -9.54 -10.33 -33.27
N GLU A 486 -8.68 -9.32 -33.16
CA GLU A 486 -7.70 -9.24 -32.08
C GLU A 486 -8.37 -9.27 -30.69
N GLY A 487 -9.49 -8.56 -30.55
CA GLY A 487 -10.29 -8.49 -29.32
C GLY A 487 -10.87 -9.86 -28.91
N VAL A 488 -11.61 -10.50 -29.82
CA VAL A 488 -12.22 -11.83 -29.60
C VAL A 488 -11.14 -12.87 -29.34
N GLN A 489 -10.05 -12.87 -30.11
CA GLN A 489 -8.95 -13.80 -29.88
C GLN A 489 -8.36 -13.63 -28.49
N THR A 490 -8.07 -12.40 -28.07
CA THR A 490 -7.54 -12.12 -26.73
C THR A 490 -8.48 -12.57 -25.63
N GLN A 491 -9.79 -12.39 -25.83
CA GLN A 491 -10.80 -12.86 -24.87
C GLN A 491 -10.83 -14.39 -24.74
N VAL A 492 -10.75 -15.13 -25.85
CA VAL A 492 -10.65 -16.60 -25.80
C VAL A 492 -9.37 -17.03 -25.07
N LYS A 493 -8.23 -16.40 -25.37
CA LYS A 493 -6.95 -16.68 -24.68
C LYS A 493 -7.04 -16.42 -23.18
N HIS A 494 -7.73 -15.34 -22.79
CA HIS A 494 -7.99 -15.00 -21.39
C HIS A 494 -8.88 -16.03 -20.69
N MET A 495 -10.01 -16.41 -21.29
CA MET A 495 -10.90 -17.41 -20.69
C MET A 495 -10.19 -18.77 -20.50
N ILE A 496 -9.35 -19.17 -21.45
CA ILE A 496 -8.57 -20.42 -21.32
C ILE A 496 -7.56 -20.31 -20.17
N SER A 497 -6.87 -19.18 -20.01
CA SER A 497 -5.87 -19.04 -18.93
C SER A 497 -6.47 -19.02 -17.52
N GLU A 498 -7.77 -18.73 -17.39
CA GLU A 498 -8.50 -18.74 -16.12
C GLU A 498 -9.14 -20.10 -15.77
N LEU A 499 -9.11 -21.08 -16.68
CA LEU A 499 -9.64 -22.41 -16.40
C LEU A 499 -8.83 -23.15 -15.32
N PRO A 500 -9.45 -24.13 -14.62
CA PRO A 500 -8.73 -25.06 -13.77
C PRO A 500 -7.55 -25.72 -14.49
N LEU A 501 -6.47 -26.01 -13.75
CA LEU A 501 -5.22 -26.48 -14.35
C LEU A 501 -5.40 -27.71 -15.26
N GLU A 502 -6.21 -28.69 -14.85
CA GLU A 502 -6.44 -29.88 -15.68
C GLU A 502 -7.20 -29.58 -16.97
N ASP A 503 -8.14 -28.62 -16.95
CA ASP A 503 -8.86 -28.21 -18.15
C ASP A 503 -7.96 -27.40 -19.10
N ARG A 504 -7.05 -26.57 -18.56
CA ARG A 504 -5.98 -25.93 -19.34
C ARG A 504 -5.11 -26.98 -20.04
N LYS A 505 -4.62 -27.97 -19.30
CA LYS A 505 -3.81 -29.06 -19.87
C LYS A 505 -4.57 -29.84 -20.95
N ASN A 506 -5.88 -30.03 -20.81
CA ASN A 506 -6.70 -30.68 -21.84
C ASN A 506 -6.73 -29.90 -23.16
N LEU A 507 -6.85 -28.57 -23.09
CA LEU A 507 -6.86 -27.69 -24.27
C LEU A 507 -5.45 -27.46 -24.87
N GLU A 508 -4.42 -27.47 -24.02
CA GLU A 508 -3.04 -27.19 -24.43
C GLU A 508 -2.35 -28.43 -25.01
N PHE A 509 -2.61 -29.60 -24.43
CA PHE A 509 -1.88 -30.83 -24.75
C PHE A 509 -2.74 -31.87 -25.47
N GLY A 510 -4.06 -31.86 -25.25
CA GLY A 510 -4.96 -32.84 -25.87
C GLY A 510 -5.15 -32.63 -27.37
N LYS A 511 -5.45 -33.71 -28.09
CA LYS A 511 -5.97 -33.66 -29.47
C LYS A 511 -7.32 -32.97 -29.49
N ILE A 512 -7.52 -32.02 -30.40
CA ILE A 512 -8.73 -31.18 -30.50
C ILE A 512 -9.54 -31.52 -31.75
N ASP A 513 -10.83 -31.81 -31.55
CA ASP A 513 -11.87 -31.85 -32.58
C ASP A 513 -12.89 -30.73 -32.30
N LEU A 514 -13.24 -29.94 -33.32
CA LEU A 514 -14.17 -28.82 -33.18
C LEU A 514 -15.54 -29.11 -33.80
N PHE A 515 -16.59 -28.58 -33.18
CA PHE A 515 -17.97 -28.71 -33.65
C PHE A 515 -18.73 -27.40 -33.49
N GLN A 516 -19.68 -27.15 -34.38
CA GLN A 516 -20.49 -25.93 -34.45
C GLN A 516 -21.98 -26.24 -34.52
N TYR A 517 -22.80 -25.30 -34.04
CA TYR A 517 -24.25 -25.38 -34.14
C TYR A 517 -24.76 -24.63 -35.39
N ASN A 518 -25.30 -25.37 -36.37
CA ASN A 518 -25.87 -24.83 -37.60
C ASN A 518 -27.40 -24.87 -37.56
N GLN A 519 -28.03 -23.72 -37.83
CA GLN A 519 -29.49 -23.58 -37.89
C GLN A 519 -29.98 -23.54 -39.34
N TYR A 520 -30.99 -24.34 -39.64
CA TYR A 520 -31.63 -24.46 -40.95
C TYR A 520 -33.12 -24.16 -40.83
N LYS A 521 -33.63 -23.29 -41.71
CA LYS A 521 -35.06 -23.00 -41.80
C LYS A 521 -35.76 -24.07 -42.62
N ILE A 522 -36.80 -24.67 -42.05
CA ILE A 522 -37.68 -25.62 -42.74
C ILE A 522 -38.77 -24.83 -43.48
N GLY A 523 -38.81 -24.98 -44.81
CA GLY A 523 -39.83 -24.37 -45.67
C GLY A 523 -41.23 -24.96 -45.48
N ARG A 524 -42.27 -24.26 -45.95
CA ARG A 524 -43.68 -24.69 -45.86
C ARG A 524 -44.10 -25.74 -46.93
N GLY A 525 -43.21 -26.10 -47.86
CA GLY A 525 -43.51 -27.02 -48.97
C GLY A 525 -43.06 -28.46 -48.68
N PHE A 526 -43.78 -29.45 -49.21
CA PHE A 526 -43.55 -30.88 -48.98
C PHE A 526 -42.25 -31.47 -49.56
N ILE A 527 -41.46 -30.69 -50.33
CA ILE A 527 -40.30 -31.20 -51.12
C ILE A 527 -39.04 -30.31 -51.00
N ASN A 528 -39.04 -29.22 -50.22
CA ASN A 528 -37.87 -28.33 -50.17
C ASN A 528 -36.92 -28.72 -49.02
N PRO A 529 -35.61 -28.93 -49.29
CA PRO A 529 -34.64 -29.20 -48.24
C PRO A 529 -34.52 -27.99 -47.28
N PRO A 530 -34.19 -28.22 -45.98
CA PRO A 530 -33.94 -27.14 -45.04
C PRO A 530 -32.83 -26.20 -45.56
N THR A 531 -33.10 -24.90 -45.58
CA THR A 531 -32.13 -23.90 -46.04
C THR A 531 -31.32 -23.37 -44.87
N PHE A 532 -30.00 -23.31 -44.98
CA PHE A 532 -29.13 -22.71 -43.96
C PHE A 532 -29.60 -21.29 -43.63
N GLN A 533 -29.74 -21.00 -42.34
CA GLN A 533 -30.21 -19.71 -41.85
C GLN A 533 -29.10 -18.97 -41.11
N SER A 534 -28.47 -19.61 -40.13
CA SER A 534 -27.48 -18.98 -39.25
C SER A 534 -26.63 -20.03 -38.52
N LYS A 535 -25.50 -19.58 -37.98
CA LYS A 535 -24.72 -20.31 -36.97
C LYS A 535 -25.04 -19.74 -35.59
N LEU A 536 -25.00 -20.58 -34.55
CA LEU A 536 -24.91 -20.05 -33.19
C LEU A 536 -23.46 -19.61 -32.90
N ASN A 537 -23.27 -18.81 -31.86
CA ASN A 537 -21.97 -18.21 -31.55
C ASN A 537 -21.08 -19.12 -30.68
N GLU A 538 -21.63 -20.22 -30.18
CA GLU A 538 -20.96 -21.18 -29.31
C GLU A 538 -20.18 -22.23 -30.11
N LEU A 539 -18.90 -22.40 -29.76
CA LEU A 539 -18.03 -23.43 -30.33
C LEU A 539 -17.85 -24.59 -29.34
N LEU A 540 -18.05 -25.81 -29.80
CA LEU A 540 -17.77 -27.02 -29.03
C LEU A 540 -16.35 -27.52 -29.33
N VAL A 541 -15.57 -27.77 -28.28
CA VAL A 541 -14.19 -28.25 -28.33
C VAL A 541 -14.12 -29.59 -27.63
N ARG A 542 -13.89 -30.66 -28.38
CA ARG A 542 -13.64 -31.99 -27.83
C ARG A 542 -12.14 -32.20 -27.72
N THR A 543 -11.67 -32.62 -26.55
CA THR A 543 -10.27 -32.94 -26.28
C THR A 543 -10.08 -34.41 -25.96
N GLU A 544 -9.05 -35.05 -26.52
CA GLU A 544 -8.56 -36.37 -26.11
C GLU A 544 -7.11 -36.23 -25.60
N ARG A 545 -6.82 -36.63 -24.37
CA ARG A 545 -5.48 -36.54 -23.76
C ARG A 545 -5.14 -37.83 -23.01
N GLN A 546 -3.88 -38.28 -23.10
CA GLN A 546 -3.39 -39.38 -22.28
C GLN A 546 -2.98 -38.89 -20.89
N VAL A 547 -3.57 -39.47 -19.85
CA VAL A 547 -3.26 -39.20 -18.44
C VAL A 547 -3.03 -40.54 -17.73
N ASP A 548 -1.82 -40.75 -17.20
CA ASP A 548 -1.42 -41.99 -16.50
C ASP A 548 -1.75 -43.28 -17.27
N GLY A 549 -1.59 -43.26 -18.60
CA GLY A 549 -1.86 -44.39 -19.49
C GLY A 549 -3.35 -44.63 -19.81
N LYS A 550 -4.24 -43.68 -19.47
CA LYS A 550 -5.66 -43.71 -19.82
C LYS A 550 -6.02 -42.52 -20.71
N THR A 551 -6.85 -42.76 -21.72
CA THR A 551 -7.43 -41.69 -22.53
C THR A 551 -8.53 -40.98 -21.74
N GLU A 552 -8.33 -39.70 -21.44
CA GLU A 552 -9.37 -38.82 -20.93
C GLU A 552 -10.00 -38.03 -22.08
N VAL A 553 -11.33 -38.03 -22.14
CA VAL A 553 -12.11 -37.25 -23.11
C VAL A 553 -12.89 -36.17 -22.38
N SER A 554 -12.81 -34.95 -22.86
CA SER A 554 -13.58 -33.81 -22.34
C SER A 554 -14.20 -33.02 -23.49
N VAL A 555 -15.34 -32.39 -23.22
CA VAL A 555 -16.01 -31.50 -24.18
C VAL A 555 -16.23 -30.15 -23.50
N TYR A 556 -15.81 -29.08 -24.15
CA TYR A 556 -15.96 -27.71 -23.69
C TYR A 556 -16.86 -26.94 -24.66
N GLU A 557 -17.65 -26.01 -24.14
CA GLU A 557 -18.41 -25.05 -24.93
C GLU A 557 -17.83 -23.65 -24.67
N ILE A 558 -17.28 -23.01 -25.70
CA ILE A 558 -16.77 -21.64 -25.66
C ILE A 558 -17.92 -20.70 -25.99
N ASP A 559 -18.27 -19.82 -25.05
CA ASP A 559 -19.34 -18.84 -25.16
C ASP A 559 -18.78 -17.45 -24.80
N VAL A 560 -18.29 -16.75 -25.83
CA VAL A 560 -17.69 -15.41 -25.70
C VAL A 560 -18.72 -14.36 -25.25
N ARG A 561 -20.00 -14.53 -25.62
CA ARG A 561 -21.09 -13.63 -25.25
C ARG A 561 -21.32 -13.65 -23.73
N ASN A 562 -21.37 -14.84 -23.15
CA ASN A 562 -21.54 -15.02 -21.71
C ASN A 562 -20.22 -15.15 -20.95
N LYS A 563 -19.09 -14.87 -21.60
CA LYS A 563 -17.74 -14.79 -21.00
C LYS A 563 -17.32 -16.09 -20.28
N ARG A 564 -17.65 -17.26 -20.84
CA ARG A 564 -17.36 -18.53 -20.16
C ARG A 564 -16.98 -19.65 -21.11
N ILE A 565 -16.13 -20.54 -20.61
CA ILE A 565 -15.91 -21.87 -21.17
C ILE A 565 -16.53 -22.87 -20.21
N VAL A 566 -17.51 -23.64 -20.67
CA VAL A 566 -18.23 -24.61 -19.84
C VAL A 566 -17.83 -26.03 -20.21
N LYS A 567 -17.28 -26.78 -19.24
CA LYS A 567 -17.06 -28.21 -19.38
C LYS A 567 -18.40 -28.95 -19.37
N ARG A 568 -18.71 -29.68 -20.44
CA ARG A 568 -19.94 -30.46 -20.58
C ARG A 568 -19.80 -31.80 -19.87
N GLN A 569 -20.90 -32.26 -19.29
CA GLN A 569 -20.95 -33.49 -18.48
C GLN A 569 -20.79 -34.77 -19.32
N SER A 570 -20.98 -34.70 -20.64
CA SER A 570 -20.81 -35.84 -21.53
C SER A 570 -20.62 -35.42 -22.99
N GLU A 571 -20.13 -36.35 -23.80
CA GLU A 571 -20.07 -36.25 -25.26
C GLU A 571 -21.48 -36.22 -25.92
N ALA A 572 -22.57 -36.36 -25.15
CA ALA A 572 -23.92 -36.17 -25.66
C ALA A 572 -24.11 -34.78 -26.29
N ALA A 573 -23.35 -33.77 -25.84
CA ALA A 573 -23.40 -32.43 -26.41
C ALA A 573 -23.02 -32.38 -27.90
N ILE A 574 -22.13 -33.26 -28.34
CA ILE A 574 -21.66 -33.35 -29.74
C ILE A 574 -22.30 -34.51 -30.52
N THR A 575 -22.89 -35.48 -29.82
CA THR A 575 -23.54 -36.66 -30.43
C THR A 575 -25.07 -36.57 -30.46
N ARG A 576 -25.67 -35.50 -29.90
CA ARG A 576 -27.14 -35.29 -29.87
C ARG A 576 -27.80 -35.27 -31.24
N GLY A 577 -27.02 -35.02 -32.31
CA GLY A 577 -27.50 -34.98 -33.70
C GLY A 577 -28.20 -33.66 -34.03
N GLU A 578 -29.50 -33.73 -34.32
CA GLU A 578 -30.33 -32.58 -34.72
C GLU A 578 -31.56 -32.43 -33.81
N TRP A 579 -31.95 -31.18 -33.52
CA TRP A 579 -33.19 -30.89 -32.80
C TRP A 579 -33.94 -29.74 -33.47
N ARG A 580 -35.26 -29.70 -33.26
CA ARG A 580 -36.15 -28.76 -33.94
C ARG A 580 -36.86 -27.87 -32.94
N ASP A 581 -36.85 -26.56 -33.22
CA ASP A 581 -37.69 -25.56 -32.57
C ASP A 581 -38.52 -24.84 -33.64
N ALA A 582 -39.84 -25.01 -33.58
CA ALA A 582 -40.78 -24.54 -34.60
C ALA A 582 -40.36 -24.90 -36.05
N ASN A 583 -39.92 -23.92 -36.85
CA ASN A 583 -39.44 -24.11 -38.22
C ASN A 583 -37.91 -24.02 -38.34
N ILE A 584 -37.17 -24.13 -37.23
CA ILE A 584 -35.71 -24.10 -37.16
C ILE A 584 -35.21 -25.49 -36.76
N LEU A 585 -34.37 -26.09 -37.61
CA LEU A 585 -33.63 -27.32 -37.34
C LEU A 585 -32.20 -26.92 -36.95
N THR A 586 -31.76 -27.25 -35.74
CA THR A 586 -30.38 -27.04 -35.30
C THR A 586 -29.62 -28.35 -35.35
N LYS A 587 -28.45 -28.36 -35.97
CA LYS A 587 -27.55 -29.52 -36.08
C LYS A 587 -26.20 -29.21 -35.45
N VAL A 588 -25.61 -30.21 -34.78
CA VAL A 588 -24.19 -30.15 -34.38
C VAL A 588 -23.35 -30.79 -35.47
N GLU A 589 -22.43 -30.03 -36.05
CA GLU A 589 -21.62 -30.48 -37.19
C GLU A 589 -20.13 -30.24 -36.92
N LYS A 590 -19.27 -31.12 -37.46
CA LYS A 590 -17.82 -30.98 -37.32
C LYS A 590 -17.33 -29.72 -38.06
N PHE A 591 -16.44 -28.97 -37.43
CA PHE A 591 -15.81 -27.77 -37.97
C PHE A 591 -14.30 -28.03 -38.15
N THR A 592 -13.77 -27.68 -39.32
CA THR A 592 -12.35 -27.85 -39.67
C THR A 592 -11.74 -26.47 -39.93
N PRO A 593 -10.99 -25.89 -38.97
CA PRO A 593 -10.35 -24.60 -39.11
C PRO A 593 -9.05 -24.68 -39.94
N GLY A 594 -8.52 -23.53 -40.36
CA GLY A 594 -7.27 -23.44 -41.11
C GLY A 594 -6.03 -24.06 -40.41
N HIS A 595 -6.03 -24.17 -39.08
CA HIS A 595 -4.94 -24.77 -38.30
C HIS A 595 -5.25 -26.18 -37.76
N GLN A 596 -6.18 -26.91 -38.39
CA GLN A 596 -6.59 -28.25 -37.92
C GLN A 596 -5.44 -29.25 -37.83
N ASP A 597 -4.41 -29.17 -38.68
CA ASP A 597 -3.28 -30.11 -38.65
C ASP A 597 -2.51 -30.05 -37.32
N ARG A 598 -2.42 -28.86 -36.72
CA ARG A 598 -1.83 -28.66 -35.39
C ARG A 598 -2.80 -29.08 -34.31
N LEU A 599 -4.05 -28.58 -34.35
CA LEU A 599 -5.09 -28.84 -33.34
C LEU A 599 -5.48 -30.33 -33.24
N GLY A 600 -5.54 -31.05 -34.37
CA GLY A 600 -5.95 -32.45 -34.46
C GLY A 600 -4.94 -33.47 -33.93
N GLN A 601 -3.82 -33.01 -33.36
CA GLN A 601 -2.79 -33.85 -32.76
C GLN A 601 -2.63 -33.52 -31.27
N GLU A 602 -2.34 -34.56 -30.48
CA GLU A 602 -1.91 -34.42 -29.09
C GLU A 602 -0.48 -33.88 -29.07
N GLN A 603 -0.19 -32.93 -28.17
CA GLN A 603 1.11 -32.28 -28.04
C GLN A 603 1.68 -32.53 -26.65
N PRO A 604 2.91 -33.08 -26.52
CA PRO A 604 3.53 -33.26 -25.21
C PRO A 604 3.91 -31.91 -24.59
N PRO A 605 3.93 -31.78 -23.26
CA PRO A 605 4.36 -30.56 -22.59
C PRO A 605 5.85 -30.28 -22.83
N GLU A 606 6.20 -29.05 -23.22
CA GLU A 606 7.60 -28.63 -23.40
C GLU A 606 8.41 -28.67 -22.08
N ALA A 607 7.77 -28.33 -20.96
CA ALA A 607 8.34 -28.35 -19.62
C ALA A 607 7.38 -29.00 -18.63
N PRO A 608 7.48 -30.31 -18.35
CA PRO A 608 6.52 -31.04 -17.51
C PRO A 608 6.41 -30.52 -16.07
N SER A 609 7.43 -29.82 -15.58
CA SER A 609 7.49 -29.24 -14.24
C SER A 609 6.77 -27.90 -14.11
N ARG A 610 6.19 -27.35 -15.19
CA ARG A 610 5.46 -26.08 -15.19
C ARG A 610 4.05 -26.26 -15.75
N PRO A 611 3.05 -25.51 -15.25
CA PRO A 611 1.76 -25.44 -15.92
C PRO A 611 1.91 -24.76 -17.30
N PRO A 612 0.98 -24.99 -18.25
CA PRO A 612 1.05 -24.37 -19.56
C PRO A 612 0.87 -22.85 -19.49
N SER A 613 1.63 -22.07 -20.23
CA SER A 613 1.47 -20.62 -20.33
C SER A 613 0.30 -20.23 -21.24
N SER A 614 -0.93 -20.57 -20.84
CA SER A 614 -2.09 -20.59 -21.73
C SER A 614 -2.43 -19.26 -22.39
N PHE A 615 -2.19 -18.12 -21.73
CA PHE A 615 -2.46 -16.82 -22.34
C PHE A 615 -1.53 -16.51 -23.52
N THR A 616 -0.30 -17.03 -23.52
CA THR A 616 0.74 -16.74 -24.53
C THR A 616 1.04 -17.93 -25.44
N SER A 617 0.48 -19.11 -25.18
CA SER A 617 0.79 -20.31 -25.96
C SER A 617 0.31 -20.21 -27.41
N ALA A 618 1.10 -20.79 -28.33
CA ALA A 618 0.73 -20.89 -29.73
C ALA A 618 -0.53 -21.75 -29.93
N ARG A 619 -0.70 -22.79 -29.11
CA ARG A 619 -1.88 -23.66 -29.13
C ARG A 619 -3.18 -22.91 -28.85
N THR A 620 -3.16 -22.08 -27.81
CA THR A 620 -4.32 -21.26 -27.44
C THR A 620 -4.56 -20.14 -28.46
N HIS A 621 -3.50 -19.59 -29.08
CA HIS A 621 -3.66 -18.69 -30.22
C HIS A 621 -4.35 -19.36 -31.42
N ASP A 622 -4.00 -20.60 -31.76
CA ASP A 622 -4.64 -21.37 -32.84
C ASP A 622 -6.12 -21.65 -32.56
N LEU A 623 -6.44 -22.04 -31.32
CA LEU A 623 -7.81 -22.29 -30.90
C LEU A 623 -8.65 -21.00 -30.92
N ALA A 624 -8.07 -19.87 -30.49
CA ALA A 624 -8.70 -18.56 -30.57
C ALA A 624 -8.94 -18.13 -32.04
N GLY A 625 -7.99 -18.44 -32.94
CA GLY A 625 -8.14 -18.26 -34.39
C GLY A 625 -9.28 -19.09 -34.97
N ALA A 626 -9.36 -20.37 -34.60
CA ALA A 626 -10.44 -21.26 -35.01
C ALA A 626 -11.82 -20.77 -34.51
N PHE A 627 -11.90 -20.24 -33.28
CA PHE A 627 -13.12 -19.63 -32.78
C PHE A 627 -13.56 -18.43 -33.64
N PHE A 628 -12.64 -17.54 -33.99
CA PHE A 628 -12.97 -16.40 -34.86
C PHE A 628 -13.40 -16.83 -36.27
N GLU A 629 -12.73 -17.84 -36.85
CA GLU A 629 -13.11 -18.42 -38.14
C GLU A 629 -14.53 -19.03 -38.11
N HIS A 630 -14.89 -19.70 -37.02
CA HIS A 630 -16.23 -20.27 -36.81
C HIS A 630 -17.34 -19.21 -36.86
N LEU A 631 -17.10 -18.00 -36.34
CA LEU A 631 -18.07 -16.89 -36.37
C LEU A 631 -18.43 -16.45 -37.79
N ASP A 632 -17.57 -16.76 -38.79
CA ASP A 632 -17.83 -16.56 -40.23
C ASP A 632 -18.21 -15.11 -40.58
N ILE A 633 -17.59 -14.14 -39.90
CA ILE A 633 -17.89 -12.71 -40.00
C ILE A 633 -17.65 -12.18 -41.44
N GLY A 634 -16.67 -12.76 -42.15
CA GLY A 634 -16.31 -12.35 -43.50
C GLY A 634 -17.37 -12.68 -44.58
N SER A 635 -18.09 -13.79 -44.46
CA SER A 635 -19.16 -14.13 -45.43
C SER A 635 -20.43 -13.30 -45.22
N GLN A 636 -20.71 -12.92 -43.96
CA GLN A 636 -21.80 -12.00 -43.62
C GLN A 636 -21.62 -10.62 -44.28
N TRP A 637 -20.38 -10.19 -44.48
CA TRP A 637 -20.05 -8.96 -45.23
C TRP A 637 -20.37 -9.05 -46.73
N GLN A 638 -20.14 -10.20 -47.38
CA GLN A 638 -20.49 -10.36 -48.81
C GLN A 638 -22.00 -10.28 -49.05
N GLN A 639 -22.79 -10.70 -48.06
CA GLN A 639 -24.25 -10.55 -48.05
C GLN A 639 -24.69 -9.09 -47.77
N ALA A 640 -23.83 -8.28 -47.15
CA ALA A 640 -24.08 -6.87 -46.79
C ALA A 640 -23.65 -5.87 -47.88
N ASN A 641 -22.70 -6.22 -48.75
CA ASN A 641 -22.13 -5.34 -49.78
C ASN A 641 -23.08 -5.04 -50.96
N GLY A 642 -24.35 -5.42 -50.85
CA GLY A 642 -25.35 -5.38 -51.92
C GLY A 642 -26.61 -4.57 -51.59
N SER A 643 -26.55 -3.50 -50.80
CA SER A 643 -27.74 -2.67 -50.51
C SER A 643 -27.57 -1.22 -50.99
N THR A 644 -28.35 -0.84 -52.00
CA THR A 644 -28.61 0.55 -52.42
C THR A 644 -30.11 0.83 -52.30
N THR A 645 -30.57 2.05 -52.61
CA THR A 645 -32.01 2.43 -52.60
C THR A 645 -32.92 1.52 -53.43
N LEU A 646 -32.37 0.68 -54.32
CA LEU A 646 -33.11 -0.37 -55.03
C LEU A 646 -33.58 -1.52 -54.11
N ASP A 647 -32.93 -1.74 -52.97
CA ASP A 647 -33.10 -2.92 -52.11
C ASP A 647 -33.79 -2.58 -50.78
N GLN A 648 -34.90 -1.83 -50.78
CA GLN A 648 -35.62 -1.61 -49.53
C GLN A 648 -35.98 -2.94 -48.84
N GLN A 649 -35.27 -3.24 -47.76
CA GLN A 649 -35.86 -3.41 -46.43
C GLN A 649 -34.77 -3.33 -45.36
N LYS A 650 -35.04 -2.51 -44.34
CA LYS A 650 -34.21 -2.16 -43.17
C LYS A 650 -33.72 -3.36 -42.31
N GLU A 651 -33.90 -4.60 -42.77
CA GLU A 651 -33.64 -5.82 -42.00
C GLU A 651 -32.17 -6.27 -42.02
N ASN A 652 -31.42 -6.07 -43.11
CA ASN A 652 -30.04 -6.61 -43.19
C ASN A 652 -29.04 -5.81 -42.36
N ASP A 653 -29.12 -4.47 -42.39
CA ASP A 653 -28.25 -3.61 -41.58
C ASP A 653 -28.52 -3.77 -40.08
N GLU A 654 -29.80 -3.91 -39.68
CA GLU A 654 -30.17 -4.14 -38.28
C GLU A 654 -29.77 -5.55 -37.82
N ARG A 655 -29.86 -6.57 -38.68
CA ARG A 655 -29.39 -7.93 -38.35
C ARG A 655 -27.87 -8.00 -38.17
N LEU A 656 -27.09 -7.35 -39.03
CA LEU A 656 -25.64 -7.25 -38.86
C LEU A 656 -25.29 -6.46 -37.60
N ARG A 657 -25.94 -5.31 -37.40
CA ARG A 657 -25.79 -4.52 -36.17
C ARG A 657 -26.10 -5.36 -34.93
N GLN A 658 -27.19 -6.12 -34.92
CA GLN A 658 -27.56 -7.00 -33.80
C GLN A 658 -26.60 -8.18 -33.65
N PHE A 659 -26.12 -8.79 -34.73
CA PHE A 659 -25.12 -9.85 -34.69
C PHE A 659 -23.85 -9.36 -33.99
N PHE A 660 -23.30 -8.22 -34.40
CA PHE A 660 -22.14 -7.63 -33.76
C PHE A 660 -22.44 -7.13 -32.34
N LEU A 661 -23.57 -6.47 -32.09
CA LEU A 661 -23.99 -6.06 -30.73
C LEU A 661 -24.12 -7.26 -29.78
N ASN A 662 -24.46 -8.45 -30.29
CA ASN A 662 -24.53 -9.70 -29.52
C ASN A 662 -23.16 -10.36 -29.28
N LEU A 663 -22.11 -9.91 -29.96
CA LEU A 663 -20.71 -10.32 -29.76
C LEU A 663 -19.93 -9.37 -28.86
N ILE A 664 -20.44 -8.17 -28.55
CA ILE A 664 -19.76 -7.17 -27.71
C ILE A 664 -19.93 -7.54 -26.22
N PRO A 665 -18.88 -7.99 -25.54
CA PRO A 665 -18.88 -8.03 -24.07
C PRO A 665 -18.99 -6.61 -23.48
N LEU A 666 -19.60 -6.49 -22.29
CA LEU A 666 -19.75 -5.25 -21.49
C LEU A 666 -20.93 -4.33 -21.74
N ARG A 667 -21.93 -4.80 -22.49
CA ARG A 667 -23.19 -4.06 -22.64
C ARG A 667 -23.87 -3.71 -21.32
N SER A 668 -23.83 -4.57 -20.29
CA SER A 668 -24.48 -4.32 -18.99
C SER A 668 -23.80 -3.22 -18.18
N ALA A 669 -22.45 -3.23 -18.10
CA ALA A 669 -21.67 -2.17 -17.43
C ALA A 669 -21.98 -0.78 -18.02
N ILE A 670 -22.02 -0.69 -19.36
CA ILE A 670 -22.35 0.55 -20.08
C ILE A 670 -23.77 1.01 -19.78
N VAL A 671 -24.73 0.09 -19.73
CA VAL A 671 -26.14 0.39 -19.38
C VAL A 671 -26.25 0.87 -17.94
N ASN A 672 -25.62 0.18 -16.98
CA ASN A 672 -25.67 0.54 -15.56
C ASN A 672 -25.01 1.92 -15.29
N PHE A 673 -23.86 2.22 -15.88
CA PHE A 673 -23.24 3.54 -15.78
C PHE A 673 -24.07 4.64 -16.44
N ARG A 674 -24.69 4.36 -17.59
CA ARG A 674 -25.58 5.31 -18.28
C ARG A 674 -26.84 5.60 -17.45
N ASP A 675 -27.35 4.57 -16.76
CA ASP A 675 -28.60 4.66 -15.98
C ASP A 675 -28.36 5.18 -14.54
N GLY A 676 -27.11 5.54 -14.19
CA GLY A 676 -26.74 6.13 -12.89
C GLY A 676 -26.57 5.12 -11.75
N ASP A 677 -26.61 3.81 -12.06
CA ASP A 677 -26.33 2.74 -11.11
C ASP A 677 -24.82 2.48 -11.06
N TYR A 678 -24.11 3.37 -10.37
CA TYR A 678 -22.66 3.35 -10.30
C TYR A 678 -22.13 2.13 -9.56
N GLU A 679 -22.86 1.58 -8.59
CA GLU A 679 -22.46 0.38 -7.84
C GLU A 679 -22.56 -0.87 -8.71
N ALA A 680 -23.67 -1.06 -9.42
CA ALA A 680 -23.81 -2.16 -10.38
C ALA A 680 -22.89 -1.99 -11.59
N GLY A 681 -22.68 -0.75 -12.07
CA GLY A 681 -21.73 -0.42 -13.12
C GLY A 681 -20.29 -0.77 -12.73
N LEU A 682 -19.90 -0.49 -11.47
CA LEU A 682 -18.58 -0.80 -10.91
C LEU A 682 -18.31 -2.30 -10.86
N MET A 683 -19.29 -3.06 -10.37
CA MET A 683 -19.23 -4.51 -10.29
C MET A 683 -19.14 -5.14 -11.68
N ASP A 684 -19.95 -4.66 -12.64
CA ASP A 684 -19.96 -5.17 -14.01
C ASP A 684 -18.70 -4.79 -14.82
N LEU A 685 -18.06 -3.66 -14.49
CA LEU A 685 -16.82 -3.19 -15.12
C LEU A 685 -15.59 -3.85 -14.50
N GLY A 686 -15.54 -4.02 -13.18
CA GLY A 686 -14.47 -4.75 -12.49
C GLY A 686 -14.45 -6.25 -12.82
N LEU A 687 -15.59 -6.80 -13.22
CA LEU A 687 -15.78 -8.19 -13.67
C LEU A 687 -15.98 -8.27 -15.18
N ASP A 688 -15.29 -7.39 -15.93
CA ASP A 688 -15.41 -7.37 -17.38
C ASP A 688 -14.98 -8.71 -18.04
N ALA A 689 -15.32 -8.89 -19.32
CA ALA A 689 -14.97 -10.09 -20.09
C ALA A 689 -13.47 -10.42 -20.16
N LEU A 690 -12.66 -9.45 -19.77
CA LEU A 690 -11.21 -9.49 -19.80
C LEU A 690 -10.63 -9.26 -18.41
N GLY A 691 -11.40 -9.39 -17.33
CA GLY A 691 -10.99 -9.15 -15.94
C GLY A 691 -10.21 -7.83 -15.71
N LEU A 692 -10.56 -6.74 -16.40
CA LEU A 692 -9.96 -5.42 -16.21
C LEU A 692 -10.64 -4.70 -15.05
N LEU A 693 -9.89 -4.47 -13.98
CA LEU A 693 -10.38 -3.78 -12.78
C LEU A 693 -10.33 -2.26 -12.95
N THR A 694 -11.07 -1.76 -13.94
CA THR A 694 -11.20 -0.33 -14.21
C THR A 694 -12.46 0.19 -13.52
N MET A 695 -12.41 1.40 -12.97
CA MET A 695 -13.59 2.09 -12.42
C MET A 695 -13.64 3.50 -12.99
N GLY A 696 -14.78 3.86 -13.60
CA GLY A 696 -14.92 5.03 -14.46
C GLY A 696 -15.17 6.35 -13.71
N TYR A 697 -14.52 7.42 -14.19
CA TYR A 697 -15.15 8.64 -14.74
C TYR A 697 -14.09 9.31 -15.63
N GLY A 698 -14.46 9.64 -16.89
CA GLY A 698 -13.63 10.45 -17.80
C GLY A 698 -13.19 9.83 -19.14
N ALA A 699 -13.35 8.51 -19.36
CA ALA A 699 -12.95 7.87 -20.64
C ALA A 699 -14.13 7.62 -21.60
N ALA A 700 -15.31 7.22 -21.09
CA ALA A 700 -16.45 6.92 -21.98
C ALA A 700 -17.10 8.17 -22.60
N ALA A 701 -17.13 9.30 -21.87
CA ALA A 701 -17.76 10.53 -22.36
C ALA A 701 -17.00 11.23 -23.50
N LYS A 702 -15.73 10.85 -23.76
CA LYS A 702 -14.95 11.35 -24.90
C LYS A 702 -14.96 10.44 -26.12
N VAL A 703 -15.61 9.27 -26.07
CA VAL A 703 -15.75 8.44 -27.28
C VAL A 703 -16.76 9.07 -28.25
N ALA A 704 -17.79 9.75 -27.75
CA ALA A 704 -18.83 10.34 -28.59
C ALA A 704 -18.43 11.63 -29.35
N LYS A 705 -17.21 12.18 -29.15
CA LYS A 705 -16.81 13.48 -29.75
C LYS A 705 -15.47 13.49 -30.48
N VAL A 706 -14.95 12.32 -30.88
CA VAL A 706 -13.78 12.22 -31.78
C VAL A 706 -14.18 11.62 -33.13
N ALA A 707 -15.32 12.07 -33.65
CA ALA A 707 -15.68 11.86 -35.06
C ALA A 707 -15.37 13.08 -35.94
N SER A 708 -14.75 14.16 -35.41
CA SER A 708 -14.41 15.34 -36.23
C SER A 708 -13.16 16.07 -35.71
N SER A 709 -11.98 15.65 -36.19
CA SER A 709 -10.79 16.47 -36.48
C SER A 709 -9.50 15.64 -36.34
N SER A 710 -8.62 15.82 -37.31
CA SER A 710 -7.28 15.24 -37.39
C SER A 710 -6.45 15.54 -36.13
N ALA A 711 -6.31 14.56 -35.25
CA ALA A 711 -5.29 14.54 -34.20
C ALA A 711 -4.44 13.28 -34.38
N SER A 712 -3.12 13.46 -34.34
CA SER A 712 -2.11 12.42 -34.54
C SER A 712 -2.24 11.27 -33.53
N ALA A 713 -1.76 10.08 -33.93
CA ALA A 713 -1.84 8.82 -33.19
C ALA A 713 -1.35 8.85 -31.73
N ALA A 714 -0.63 9.90 -31.32
CA ALA A 714 -0.10 10.08 -29.97
C ALA A 714 -1.15 10.46 -28.89
N VAL A 715 -2.34 10.96 -29.26
CA VAL A 715 -3.37 11.39 -28.27
C VAL A 715 -4.36 10.28 -27.90
N LYS A 716 -4.47 9.19 -28.70
CA LYS A 716 -5.49 8.15 -28.50
C LYS A 716 -5.22 7.14 -27.37
N ALA A 717 -4.06 7.20 -26.71
CA ALA A 717 -3.65 6.17 -25.73
C ALA A 717 -3.75 6.59 -24.25
N LEU A 718 -4.28 7.77 -23.90
CA LEU A 718 -4.30 8.28 -22.52
C LEU A 718 -5.70 8.58 -21.98
N GLN A 719 -6.58 7.58 -22.01
CA GLN A 719 -7.83 7.60 -21.22
C GLN A 719 -8.05 6.26 -20.55
N ALA A 720 -7.29 6.01 -19.49
CA ALA A 720 -7.55 4.91 -18.56
C ALA A 720 -7.85 5.55 -17.20
N GLY A 721 -9.03 5.28 -16.64
CA GLY A 721 -9.25 5.47 -15.21
C GLY A 721 -8.18 4.68 -14.43
N ARG A 722 -7.85 5.10 -13.20
CA ARG A 722 -6.88 4.39 -12.36
C ARG A 722 -7.30 2.92 -12.25
N VAL A 723 -6.54 2.02 -12.87
CA VAL A 723 -6.74 0.57 -12.77
C VAL A 723 -6.10 0.12 -11.47
N ILE A 724 -6.78 -0.69 -10.66
CA ILE A 724 -6.13 -1.33 -9.51
C ILE A 724 -5.14 -2.34 -10.08
N GLY A 725 -3.87 -1.93 -10.13
CA GLY A 725 -2.80 -2.58 -10.91
C GLY A 725 -1.91 -1.59 -11.67
N SER A 726 -2.35 -0.34 -11.91
CA SER A 726 -1.49 0.71 -12.48
C SER A 726 -0.33 1.10 -11.56
N SER A 727 -0.46 0.86 -10.26
CA SER A 727 0.64 1.02 -9.32
C SER A 727 1.70 -0.07 -9.41
N LEU A 728 1.31 -1.30 -9.77
CA LEU A 728 2.23 -2.35 -10.20
C LEU A 728 2.98 -1.96 -11.49
N ILE A 729 2.38 -1.07 -12.31
CA ILE A 729 2.96 -0.53 -13.54
C ILE A 729 3.83 0.72 -13.27
N SER A 730 3.48 1.59 -12.31
CA SER A 730 4.15 2.88 -12.08
C SER A 730 5.33 2.83 -11.11
N SER A 731 5.47 1.79 -10.29
CA SER A 731 6.66 1.57 -9.45
C SER A 731 7.91 1.19 -10.25
N LEU A 732 7.87 1.31 -11.58
CA LEU A 732 8.80 0.70 -12.54
C LEU A 732 9.66 1.73 -13.27
N ASN A 733 10.66 2.25 -12.57
CA ASN A 733 11.90 2.63 -13.23
C ASN A 733 12.83 1.40 -13.15
N PRO A 734 13.27 0.78 -14.28
CA PRO A 734 14.10 -0.42 -14.30
C PRO A 734 15.49 -0.25 -13.65
N LEU A 735 15.77 0.92 -13.05
CA LEU A 735 17.00 1.26 -12.34
C LEU A 735 16.81 1.59 -10.84
N SER A 736 15.61 1.53 -10.26
CA SER A 736 15.39 2.19 -8.94
C SER A 736 14.78 1.36 -7.79
N GLY A 737 14.85 0.02 -7.72
CA GLY A 737 14.37 -0.58 -6.45
C GLY A 737 14.15 -2.07 -6.32
N VAL A 738 15.08 -2.93 -6.73
CA VAL A 738 15.01 -4.36 -6.35
C VAL A 738 16.38 -4.83 -5.87
N ARG A 739 16.80 -4.45 -4.66
CA ARG A 739 18.04 -4.99 -4.05
C ARG A 739 17.96 -5.40 -2.57
N SER A 740 16.85 -5.14 -1.87
CA SER A 740 16.69 -5.60 -0.47
C SER A 740 16.23 -7.06 -0.32
N ALA A 741 15.99 -7.79 -1.42
CA ALA A 741 15.67 -9.23 -1.38
C ALA A 741 16.92 -10.15 -1.42
N ALA A 742 18.13 -9.60 -1.26
CA ALA A 742 19.38 -10.29 -1.51
C ALA A 742 20.32 -10.38 -0.28
N THR A 743 19.81 -10.85 0.86
CA THR A 743 20.64 -11.53 1.87
C THR A 743 19.85 -12.69 2.47
N GLY A 744 20.49 -13.85 2.59
CA GLY A 744 19.84 -15.15 2.72
C GLY A 744 18.99 -15.38 3.97
N ALA A 745 18.05 -16.31 3.82
CA ALA A 745 17.58 -17.25 4.85
C ALA A 745 16.92 -16.74 6.14
N VAL A 746 16.27 -15.57 6.16
CA VAL A 746 15.29 -15.24 7.22
C VAL A 746 13.89 -15.08 6.65
N LYS A 747 13.14 -16.18 6.73
CA LYS A 747 11.67 -16.21 6.76
C LYS A 747 11.17 -15.06 7.63
N LEU A 748 10.20 -14.28 7.16
CA LEU A 748 9.08 -13.74 7.95
C LEU A 748 8.11 -13.01 7.00
N THR A 749 7.13 -13.74 6.45
CA THR A 749 5.88 -13.19 5.88
C THR A 749 4.98 -12.58 6.98
N THR A 750 5.56 -11.99 8.02
CA THR A 750 4.83 -11.40 9.14
C THR A 750 5.02 -9.89 9.14
N ARG A 751 3.98 -9.19 9.60
CA ARG A 751 3.95 -7.73 9.84
C ARG A 751 5.13 -7.12 10.62
N GLY A 752 6.07 -7.90 11.16
CA GLY A 752 7.36 -7.39 11.65
C GLY A 752 8.18 -6.67 10.57
N ALA A 753 7.88 -6.90 9.28
CA ALA A 753 8.42 -6.11 8.18
C ALA A 753 7.91 -4.65 8.13
N ILE A 754 6.85 -4.29 8.88
CA ILE A 754 6.32 -2.92 8.90
C ILE A 754 7.38 -1.96 9.41
N PHE A 755 8.11 -2.26 10.49
CA PHE A 755 9.21 -1.41 10.96
C PHE A 755 10.47 -1.49 10.09
N LEU A 756 10.64 -2.55 9.30
CA LEU A 756 11.78 -2.76 8.40
C LEU A 756 11.61 -2.10 7.01
N GLY A 757 10.41 -1.60 6.69
CA GLY A 757 10.09 -0.97 5.40
C GLY A 757 9.61 0.48 5.53
N ASP A 758 9.34 1.12 4.39
CA ASP A 758 8.97 2.54 4.30
C ASP A 758 7.77 2.93 5.19
N SER A 759 6.82 2.01 5.39
CA SER A 759 5.65 2.23 6.26
C SER A 759 6.00 2.42 7.75
N GLY A 760 7.06 1.78 8.23
CA GLY A 760 7.58 1.95 9.59
C GLY A 760 8.21 3.32 9.78
N GLN A 761 8.89 3.82 8.75
CA GLN A 761 9.43 5.18 8.75
C GLN A 761 8.35 6.25 8.69
N VAL A 762 7.27 6.02 7.94
CA VAL A 762 6.09 6.90 7.97
C VAL A 762 5.51 6.96 9.39
N LEU A 763 5.40 5.82 10.08
CA LEU A 763 4.92 5.78 11.45
C LEU A 763 5.85 6.51 12.42
N ILE A 764 7.17 6.38 12.24
CA ILE A 764 8.17 7.08 13.02
C ILE A 764 8.07 8.60 12.81
N ASN A 765 8.06 9.04 11.55
CA ASN A 765 7.94 10.45 11.17
C ASN A 765 6.63 11.08 11.68
N LYS A 766 5.54 10.32 11.70
CA LYS A 766 4.25 10.79 12.23
C LYS A 766 4.30 11.07 13.73
N VAL A 767 5.03 10.27 14.49
CA VAL A 767 5.24 10.49 15.94
C VAL A 767 6.23 11.64 16.19
N ARG A 768 7.21 11.84 15.30
CA ARG A 768 8.09 13.02 15.34
C ARG A 768 7.33 14.31 15.03
N GLY A 769 6.29 14.22 14.19
CA GLY A 769 5.39 15.31 13.82
C GLY A 769 6.01 16.21 12.74
N ALA A 770 5.23 16.64 11.75
CA ALA A 770 5.71 17.54 10.68
C ALA A 770 6.17 18.92 11.19
N SER A 771 5.81 19.27 12.43
CA SER A 771 6.20 20.49 13.15
C SER A 771 7.18 20.24 14.30
N GLY A 772 7.64 18.99 14.52
CA GLY A 772 8.49 18.62 15.65
C GLY A 772 7.79 18.71 17.03
N SER A 773 6.47 18.51 17.11
CA SER A 773 5.72 18.70 18.35
C SER A 773 5.80 17.52 19.33
N TYR A 774 6.13 16.30 18.86
CA TYR A 774 6.27 15.07 19.67
C TYR A 774 5.10 14.81 20.66
N ASP A 775 3.89 15.28 20.36
CA ASP A 775 2.77 15.27 21.30
C ASP A 775 2.34 13.86 21.73
N LEU A 776 2.44 12.88 20.82
CA LEU A 776 2.16 11.47 21.12
C LEU A 776 3.13 10.90 22.17
N LEU A 777 4.42 11.24 22.08
CA LEU A 777 5.40 10.81 23.08
C LEU A 777 5.16 11.51 24.42
N LYS A 778 4.80 12.79 24.40
CA LYS A 778 4.46 13.53 25.61
C LYS A 778 3.24 12.95 26.32
N ALA A 779 2.20 12.58 25.58
CA ALA A 779 1.01 11.92 26.13
C ALA A 779 1.36 10.53 26.70
N ALA A 780 2.14 9.73 25.96
CA ALA A 780 2.59 8.41 26.41
C ALA A 780 3.47 8.50 27.68
N ASN A 781 4.39 9.46 27.74
CA ASN A 781 5.24 9.73 28.91
C ASN A 781 4.42 9.96 30.17
N LYS A 782 3.36 10.76 30.06
CA LYS A 782 2.46 11.04 31.18
C LYS A 782 1.66 9.81 31.61
N GLN A 783 1.28 8.95 30.67
CA GLN A 783 0.35 7.85 30.94
C GLN A 783 1.06 6.56 31.36
N TYR A 784 2.22 6.22 30.78
CA TYR A 784 2.85 4.91 30.93
C TYR A 784 4.28 4.94 31.49
N GLY A 785 4.92 6.11 31.54
CA GLY A 785 6.34 6.27 31.90
C GLY A 785 7.21 6.67 30.70
N PRO A 786 8.53 6.86 30.89
CA PRO A 786 9.43 7.33 29.84
C PRO A 786 9.29 6.52 28.53
N THR A 787 8.84 7.18 27.48
CA THR A 787 8.61 6.63 26.14
C THR A 787 9.61 7.26 25.19
N LEU A 788 10.56 6.48 24.70
CA LEU A 788 11.70 6.98 23.93
C LEU A 788 11.73 6.40 22.51
N ILE A 789 12.32 7.18 21.61
CA ILE A 789 12.79 6.69 20.32
C ILE A 789 14.10 5.94 20.56
N GLY A 790 14.30 4.81 19.89
CA GLY A 790 15.54 4.03 19.94
C GLY A 790 15.53 2.92 18.91
N SER A 791 16.44 1.97 19.05
CA SER A 791 16.55 0.82 18.14
C SER A 791 16.35 -0.52 18.84
N TYR A 792 15.85 -1.48 18.06
CA TYR A 792 15.68 -2.89 18.42
C TYR A 792 16.53 -3.76 17.50
N LYS A 793 16.98 -4.91 17.99
CA LYS A 793 17.48 -5.96 17.09
C LYS A 793 16.35 -6.89 16.64
N VAL A 794 16.23 -7.06 15.32
CA VAL A 794 15.35 -8.04 14.69
C VAL A 794 16.22 -8.95 13.82
N GLY A 795 16.56 -10.13 14.34
CA GLY A 795 17.61 -10.96 13.74
C GLY A 795 18.97 -10.26 13.84
N GLU A 796 19.66 -10.11 12.71
CA GLU A 796 20.94 -9.38 12.63
C GLU A 796 20.77 -7.88 12.34
N GLN A 797 19.54 -7.42 12.07
CA GLN A 797 19.27 -6.03 11.67
C GLN A 797 18.83 -5.17 12.86
N SER A 798 19.26 -3.91 12.87
CA SER A 798 18.84 -2.90 13.85
C SER A 798 17.72 -2.04 13.25
N VAL A 799 16.63 -1.87 13.99
CA VAL A 799 15.41 -1.19 13.50
C VAL A 799 14.98 -0.11 14.48
N GLU A 800 14.70 1.09 13.99
CA GLU A 800 14.23 2.19 14.83
C GLU A 800 12.76 2.00 15.25
N GLY A 801 12.40 2.44 16.45
CA GLY A 801 11.02 2.49 16.92
C GLY A 801 10.90 3.04 18.35
N PHE A 802 9.77 2.76 19.01
CA PHE A 802 9.38 3.40 20.27
C PHE A 802 9.20 2.41 21.41
N ALA A 803 9.83 2.64 22.56
CA ALA A 803 9.67 1.79 23.74
C ALA A 803 9.29 2.61 24.97
N VAL A 804 8.50 2.01 25.86
CA VAL A 804 8.16 2.53 27.19
C VAL A 804 9.04 1.84 28.23
N LEU A 805 9.70 2.63 29.09
CA LEU A 805 10.39 2.14 30.27
C LEU A 805 9.40 2.00 31.43
N LYS A 806 9.23 0.78 31.93
CA LYS A 806 8.39 0.49 33.09
C LYS A 806 9.05 -0.60 33.93
N ASN A 807 9.17 -0.39 35.24
CA ASN A 807 9.83 -1.33 36.15
C ASN A 807 11.24 -1.75 35.68
N ASP A 808 12.05 -0.79 35.23
CA ASP A 808 13.41 -1.00 34.69
C ASP A 808 13.49 -1.93 33.46
N GLN A 809 12.36 -2.14 32.78
CA GLN A 809 12.25 -2.94 31.56
C GLN A 809 11.64 -2.11 30.42
N TRP A 810 12.16 -2.32 29.21
CA TRP A 810 11.63 -1.70 28.01
C TRP A 810 10.53 -2.55 27.41
N PHE A 811 9.39 -1.94 27.10
CA PHE A 811 8.26 -2.56 26.41
C PHE A 811 7.98 -1.84 25.10
N SER A 812 7.63 -2.58 24.05
CA SER A 812 7.32 -1.96 22.76
C SER A 812 6.10 -1.04 22.88
N TYR A 813 6.07 0.03 22.09
CA TYR A 813 4.96 0.97 22.05
C TYR A 813 4.33 1.04 20.67
N ASP A 814 3.00 0.93 20.61
CA ASP A 814 2.21 1.09 19.39
C ASP A 814 1.70 2.53 19.33
N PRO A 815 2.29 3.40 18.50
CA PRO A 815 1.88 4.81 18.43
C PRO A 815 0.52 5.00 17.75
N VAL A 816 0.01 4.01 17.00
CA VAL A 816 -1.33 4.06 16.40
C VAL A 816 -2.38 3.81 17.48
N ARG A 817 -2.17 2.79 18.31
CA ARG A 817 -3.08 2.45 19.42
C ARG A 817 -2.85 3.28 20.68
N ASN A 818 -1.71 3.97 20.78
CA ASN A 818 -1.25 4.69 21.98
C ASN A 818 -1.25 3.77 23.22
N LEU A 819 -0.63 2.60 23.05
CA LEU A 819 -0.54 1.56 24.07
C LEU A 819 0.83 0.87 24.02
N PRO A 820 1.49 0.63 25.17
CA PRO A 820 2.58 -0.32 25.21
C PRO A 820 2.05 -1.75 25.05
N TYR A 821 2.89 -2.66 24.59
CA TYR A 821 2.48 -4.04 24.35
C TYR A 821 3.63 -5.02 24.53
N GLY A 822 3.26 -6.28 24.68
CA GLY A 822 4.19 -7.40 24.62
C GLY A 822 5.06 -7.62 25.85
N PRO A 823 5.94 -8.64 25.76
CA PRO A 823 6.96 -8.91 26.77
C PRO A 823 8.08 -7.85 26.78
N PRO A 824 8.93 -7.84 27.81
CA PRO A 824 10.11 -7.00 27.87
C PRO A 824 11.01 -7.24 26.67
N ILE A 825 11.60 -6.16 26.16
CA ILE A 825 12.58 -6.20 25.08
C ILE A 825 13.97 -6.24 25.70
N GLU A 826 14.74 -7.27 25.38
CA GLU A 826 16.07 -7.47 25.98
C GLU A 826 17.12 -6.49 25.44
N GLU A 827 17.02 -6.07 24.18
CA GLU A 827 18.03 -5.24 23.50
C GLU A 827 17.46 -3.95 22.88
N PHE A 828 16.63 -3.20 23.63
CA PHE A 828 16.29 -1.84 23.21
C PHE A 828 17.40 -0.87 23.58
N SER A 829 17.90 -0.12 22.60
CA SER A 829 18.85 0.96 22.79
C SER A 829 18.17 2.29 22.52
N PRO A 830 17.84 3.10 23.53
CA PRO A 830 17.27 4.43 23.29
C PRO A 830 18.23 5.27 22.46
N LEU A 831 17.68 6.17 21.64
CA LEU A 831 18.46 7.18 20.93
C LEU A 831 19.16 8.04 21.97
N ARG A 832 20.50 8.05 21.94
CA ARG A 832 21.33 8.78 22.89
C ARG A 832 21.97 9.97 22.22
N GLY A 833 21.98 11.12 22.90
CA GLY A 833 22.80 12.26 22.53
C GLY A 833 24.24 12.14 23.06
N SER A 834 24.76 10.90 23.13
CA SER A 834 26.00 10.54 23.81
C SER A 834 27.22 10.71 22.91
N LEU A 835 28.33 11.14 23.52
CA LEU A 835 29.53 11.64 22.87
C LEU A 835 30.66 10.63 22.69
N PHE A 836 30.63 9.47 23.34
CA PHE A 836 31.90 8.76 23.60
C PHE A 836 32.05 7.33 23.06
N ASP A 837 31.07 6.71 22.40
CA ASP A 837 31.28 5.30 21.98
C ASP A 837 30.57 4.76 20.72
N SER A 838 29.57 5.44 20.13
CA SER A 838 28.79 4.77 19.06
C SER A 838 29.43 4.83 17.66
N VAL A 839 30.31 5.80 17.40
CA VAL A 839 30.95 6.00 16.09
C VAL A 839 32.47 5.97 16.22
N ALA A 840 33.12 5.11 15.43
CA ALA A 840 34.58 5.03 15.40
C ALA A 840 35.21 6.36 14.92
N ASP A 841 36.23 6.85 15.61
CA ASP A 841 36.99 8.07 15.26
C ASP A 841 37.52 8.03 13.82
N THR A 842 37.88 6.84 13.36
CA THR A 842 38.33 6.57 12.00
C THR A 842 37.24 6.86 10.96
N HIS A 843 35.97 6.57 11.27
CA HIS A 843 34.86 6.87 10.37
C HIS A 843 34.62 8.38 10.26
N LEU A 844 34.52 9.11 11.38
CA LEU A 844 34.31 10.56 11.36
C LEU A 844 35.46 11.30 10.66
N THR A 845 36.70 10.85 10.89
CA THR A 845 37.88 11.35 10.17
C THR A 845 37.75 11.11 8.66
N SER A 846 37.36 9.89 8.26
CA SER A 846 37.16 9.54 6.85
C SER A 846 36.04 10.34 6.19
N VAL A 847 34.92 10.57 6.90
CA VAL A 847 33.83 11.45 6.45
C VAL A 847 34.35 12.86 6.20
N GLY A 848 35.14 13.42 7.13
CA GLY A 848 35.76 14.72 6.98
C GLY A 848 36.64 14.81 5.74
N THR A 849 37.51 13.82 5.52
CA THR A 849 38.36 13.72 4.33
C THR A 849 37.53 13.61 3.05
N ASN A 850 36.50 12.77 3.03
CA ASN A 850 35.63 12.57 1.87
C ASN A 850 34.85 13.84 1.52
N ILE A 851 34.30 14.55 2.52
CA ILE A 851 33.62 15.84 2.31
C ILE A 851 34.60 16.88 1.77
N ALA A 852 35.81 16.97 2.32
CA ALA A 852 36.82 17.93 1.87
C ALA A 852 37.21 17.68 0.40
N ASN A 853 37.44 16.43 0.01
CA ASN A 853 37.76 16.03 -1.36
C ASN A 853 36.61 16.33 -2.33
N ALA A 854 35.36 16.09 -1.92
CA ALA A 854 34.17 16.34 -2.71
C ALA A 854 33.84 17.84 -2.90
N ARG A 855 34.40 18.72 -2.07
CA ARG A 855 34.16 20.18 -2.10
C ARG A 855 35.29 20.98 -2.75
N THR A 856 36.25 20.33 -3.40
CA THR A 856 37.25 21.01 -4.25
C THR A 856 36.58 21.72 -5.44
N SER A 857 37.21 22.75 -6.00
CA SER A 857 36.61 23.61 -7.05
C SER A 857 36.04 22.82 -8.24
N ASN A 858 36.71 21.74 -8.66
CA ASN A 858 36.27 20.91 -9.79
C ASN A 858 35.14 19.93 -9.43
N ALA A 859 35.03 19.54 -8.16
CA ALA A 859 34.05 18.57 -7.67
C ALA A 859 32.77 19.24 -7.13
N LEU A 860 32.86 20.50 -6.71
CA LEU A 860 31.81 21.25 -6.03
C LEU A 860 30.47 21.31 -6.80
N PRO A 861 30.42 21.47 -8.14
CA PRO A 861 29.15 21.43 -8.86
C PRO A 861 28.39 20.09 -8.70
N LYS A 862 29.11 18.97 -8.73
CA LYS A 862 28.54 17.63 -8.56
C LYS A 862 28.09 17.39 -7.12
N PHE A 863 28.89 17.83 -6.14
CA PHE A 863 28.48 17.82 -4.74
C PHE A 863 27.21 18.62 -4.50
N ASN A 864 27.12 19.84 -5.04
CA ASN A 864 25.93 20.68 -4.91
C ASN A 864 24.71 20.09 -5.60
N HIS A 865 24.89 19.36 -6.71
CA HIS A 865 23.81 18.63 -7.37
C HIS A 865 23.25 17.54 -6.45
N GLY A 866 24.10 16.60 -6.00
CA GLY A 866 23.68 15.55 -5.07
C GLY A 866 23.05 16.10 -3.79
N TYR A 867 23.63 17.15 -3.21
CA TYR A 867 23.09 17.82 -2.03
C TYR A 867 21.67 18.36 -2.25
N ARG A 868 21.35 18.91 -3.43
CA ARG A 868 20.03 19.52 -3.68
C ARG A 868 18.98 18.52 -4.15
N SER A 869 19.36 17.53 -4.96
CA SER A 869 18.40 16.72 -5.71
C SER A 869 18.59 15.21 -5.62
N GLY A 870 19.72 14.71 -5.11
CA GLY A 870 19.91 13.25 -4.99
C GLY A 870 19.15 12.66 -3.81
N ALA A 871 18.84 11.36 -3.86
CA ALA A 871 18.17 10.59 -2.82
C ALA A 871 19.10 9.52 -2.21
N LEU A 872 18.88 9.12 -0.95
CA LEU A 872 19.67 8.04 -0.34
C LEU A 872 19.56 6.73 -1.11
N ASP A 873 18.39 6.49 -1.68
CA ASP A 873 18.10 5.28 -2.47
C ASP A 873 18.85 5.26 -3.82
N ASP A 874 19.44 6.38 -4.23
CA ASP A 874 20.34 6.44 -5.40
C ASP A 874 21.71 5.81 -5.10
N LEU A 875 22.08 5.63 -3.82
CA LEU A 875 23.35 5.02 -3.43
C LEU A 875 23.26 3.50 -3.48
N SER A 876 24.07 2.88 -4.35
CA SER A 876 24.02 1.44 -4.64
C SER A 876 24.27 0.50 -3.43
N ASP A 877 24.87 1.02 -2.36
CA ASP A 877 25.24 0.29 -1.15
C ASP A 877 24.51 0.82 0.11
N TYR A 878 23.46 1.60 -0.08
CA TYR A 878 22.56 2.04 0.98
C TYR A 878 21.63 0.90 1.39
N ALA A 879 21.61 0.59 2.70
CA ALA A 879 20.87 -0.54 3.26
C ALA A 879 19.53 -0.15 3.91
N GLY A 880 19.04 1.08 3.69
CA GLY A 880 17.79 1.59 4.29
C GLY A 880 17.93 2.14 5.72
N GLU A 881 19.11 2.04 6.35
CA GLU A 881 19.35 2.55 7.71
C GLU A 881 19.61 4.06 7.70
N ARG A 882 18.82 4.84 8.48
CA ARG A 882 18.94 6.31 8.57
C ARG A 882 19.51 6.82 9.89
N SER A 883 19.99 5.94 10.76
CA SER A 883 20.66 6.38 11.99
C SER A 883 21.90 7.20 11.66
N PHE A 884 22.25 8.14 12.54
CA PHE A 884 23.44 8.97 12.34
C PHE A 884 24.69 8.09 12.20
N GLU A 885 24.81 7.04 13.01
CA GLU A 885 25.90 6.05 12.96
C GLU A 885 26.00 5.35 11.59
N ALA A 886 24.88 4.87 11.06
CA ALA A 886 24.85 4.16 9.78
C ALA A 886 25.20 5.09 8.62
N LEU A 887 24.67 6.32 8.63
CA LEU A 887 25.00 7.33 7.62
C LEU A 887 26.48 7.74 7.70
N VAL A 888 27.06 7.86 8.90
CA VAL A 888 28.50 8.12 9.06
C VAL A 888 29.33 6.96 8.52
N ALA A 889 28.99 5.71 8.86
CA ALA A 889 29.70 4.54 8.33
C ALA A 889 29.61 4.46 6.80
N LEU A 890 28.44 4.80 6.23
CA LEU A 890 28.22 4.84 4.78
C LEU A 890 29.03 5.95 4.10
N ALA A 891 29.10 7.13 4.71
CA ALA A 891 29.87 8.27 4.24
C ALA A 891 31.38 8.10 4.43
N ALA A 892 31.82 7.27 5.38
CA ALA A 892 33.22 6.96 5.63
C ALA A 892 33.83 6.04 4.56
N LYS A 893 33.01 5.32 3.78
CA LYS A 893 33.49 4.37 2.78
C LYS A 893 34.40 5.07 1.74
N PRO A 894 35.51 4.42 1.33
CA PRO A 894 36.41 4.99 0.34
C PRO A 894 35.74 5.05 -1.04
N GLY A 895 36.19 5.99 -1.89
CA GLY A 895 35.77 6.04 -3.29
C GLY A 895 34.42 6.72 -3.56
N ARG A 896 33.80 7.35 -2.55
CA ARG A 896 32.56 8.12 -2.73
C ARG A 896 32.75 9.24 -3.74
N THR A 897 31.84 9.30 -4.71
CA THR A 897 31.80 10.39 -5.68
C THR A 897 31.39 11.69 -5.02
N PRO A 898 31.73 12.86 -5.61
CA PRO A 898 31.30 14.13 -5.05
C PRO A 898 29.78 14.26 -4.92
N GLU A 899 29.03 13.68 -5.86
CA GLU A 899 27.57 13.69 -5.88
C GLU A 899 26.97 12.87 -4.73
N GLU A 900 27.44 11.62 -4.53
CA GLU A 900 27.03 10.78 -3.39
C GLU A 900 27.37 11.45 -2.05
N MET A 901 28.54 12.09 -1.94
CA MET A 901 28.91 12.84 -0.73
C MET A 901 28.01 14.06 -0.50
N GLY A 902 27.49 14.67 -1.58
CA GLY A 902 26.49 15.73 -1.50
C GLY A 902 25.21 15.23 -0.82
N ILE A 903 24.71 14.06 -1.25
CA ILE A 903 23.53 13.41 -0.67
C ILE A 903 23.79 13.11 0.81
N LEU A 904 24.86 12.39 1.13
CA LEU A 904 25.17 11.97 2.50
C LEU A 904 25.41 13.15 3.44
N ALA A 905 26.03 14.24 2.98
CA ALA A 905 26.22 15.44 3.80
C ALA A 905 24.89 16.15 4.10
N ARG A 906 23.93 16.16 3.17
CA ARG A 906 22.58 16.69 3.44
C ARG A 906 21.88 15.83 4.50
N GLU A 907 21.92 14.52 4.34
CA GLU A 907 21.19 13.58 5.21
C GLU A 907 21.78 13.53 6.62
N LEU A 908 23.12 13.52 6.76
CA LEU A 908 23.79 13.66 8.06
C LEU A 908 23.40 14.96 8.78
N LYS A 909 23.32 16.07 8.03
CA LYS A 909 22.85 17.35 8.57
C LYS A 909 21.40 17.27 9.03
N ALA A 910 20.51 16.79 8.16
CA ALA A 910 19.09 16.71 8.46
C ALA A 910 18.84 15.84 9.71
N ARG A 911 19.52 14.68 9.78
CA ARG A 911 19.40 13.77 10.91
C ARG A 911 19.84 14.41 12.24
N ARG A 912 20.95 15.15 12.24
CA ARG A 912 21.42 15.86 13.45
C ARG A 912 20.45 16.93 13.94
N ILE A 913 19.84 17.67 13.01
CA ILE A 913 18.84 18.69 13.35
C ILE A 913 17.62 18.02 13.99
N GLU A 914 17.13 16.95 13.37
CA GLU A 914 16.00 16.16 13.89
C GLU A 914 16.27 15.58 15.29
N GLU A 915 17.46 15.05 15.53
CA GLU A 915 17.88 14.59 16.86
C GLU A 915 17.90 15.71 17.90
N GLY A 916 18.37 16.91 17.52
CA GLY A 916 18.36 18.07 18.41
C GLY A 916 16.95 18.53 18.78
N GLU A 917 16.03 18.52 17.82
CA GLU A 917 14.61 18.81 18.06
C GLU A 917 13.99 17.78 19.02
N TYR A 918 14.30 16.49 18.83
CA TYR A 918 13.86 15.41 19.72
C TYR A 918 14.32 15.61 21.17
N PHE A 919 15.62 15.84 21.41
CA PHE A 919 16.13 16.00 22.78
C PHE A 919 15.61 17.28 23.46
N THR A 920 15.41 18.35 22.69
CA THR A 920 14.78 19.58 23.17
C THR A 920 13.33 19.32 23.62
N ALA A 921 12.57 18.57 22.83
CA ALA A 921 11.20 18.20 23.17
C ALA A 921 11.15 17.24 24.38
N LEU A 922 12.09 16.31 24.47
CA LEU A 922 12.22 15.38 25.59
C LEU A 922 12.49 16.11 26.91
N LEU A 923 13.46 17.03 26.91
CA LEU A 923 13.75 17.88 28.07
C LEU A 923 12.52 18.70 28.50
N ALA A 924 11.85 19.34 27.54
CA ALA A 924 10.65 20.11 27.82
C ALA A 924 9.47 19.26 28.34
N SER A 925 9.40 18.00 27.93
CA SER A 925 8.42 17.03 28.45
C SER A 925 8.68 16.68 29.92
N ASP A 926 9.96 16.56 30.29
CA ASP A 926 10.38 16.20 31.65
C ASP A 926 10.21 17.34 32.66
N VAL A 927 10.49 18.59 32.27
CA VAL A 927 10.54 19.74 33.20
C VAL A 927 9.48 20.81 32.97
N GLY A 928 8.60 20.66 31.98
CA GLY A 928 7.61 21.66 31.58
C GLY A 928 6.45 21.87 32.57
N ASN A 929 6.74 22.37 33.77
CA ASN A 929 5.82 22.69 34.85
C ASN A 929 5.80 24.21 35.15
N PRO A 930 4.80 24.73 35.88
CA PRO A 930 4.80 26.12 36.34
C PRO A 930 6.08 26.49 37.11
N GLY A 931 6.64 27.68 36.86
CA GLY A 931 7.90 28.14 37.48
C GLY A 931 9.17 27.56 36.85
N VAL A 932 9.08 27.11 35.59
CA VAL A 932 10.21 26.65 34.77
C VAL A 932 10.23 27.41 33.45
N SER A 933 11.41 27.93 33.10
CA SER A 933 11.65 28.51 31.77
C SER A 933 12.76 27.72 31.05
N ILE A 934 12.58 27.50 29.75
CA ILE A 934 13.50 26.68 28.94
C ILE A 934 14.00 27.51 27.78
N ASN A 935 15.31 27.74 27.77
CA ASN A 935 16.02 28.34 26.66
C ASN A 935 16.52 27.20 25.75
N ARG A 936 15.72 26.90 24.72
CA ARG A 936 15.93 25.76 23.81
C ARG A 936 17.23 25.92 23.03
N PHE A 937 18.08 24.91 23.13
CA PHE A 937 19.34 24.77 22.42
C PHE A 937 19.71 23.29 22.39
N ALA A 938 20.12 22.79 21.23
CA ALA A 938 20.62 21.43 21.09
C ALA A 938 21.96 21.43 20.38
N GLN A 939 22.98 20.81 20.99
CA GLN A 939 24.29 20.65 20.36
C GLN A 939 24.20 19.89 19.04
N ALA A 940 23.28 18.92 18.91
CA ALA A 940 23.12 18.16 17.67
C ALA A 940 22.66 19.06 16.51
N ASP A 941 21.68 19.94 16.73
CA ASP A 941 21.25 20.94 15.75
C ASP A 941 22.38 21.92 15.39
N TYR A 942 23.09 22.43 16.41
CA TYR A 942 24.26 23.29 16.21
C TYR A 942 25.32 22.59 15.33
N LEU A 943 25.72 21.37 15.68
CA LEU A 943 26.74 20.59 14.98
C LEU A 943 26.30 20.13 13.59
N GLY A 944 25.01 19.86 13.38
CA GLY A 944 24.45 19.59 12.06
C GLY A 944 24.71 20.72 11.07
N ARG A 945 24.89 21.95 11.57
CA ARG A 945 25.13 23.15 10.76
C ARG A 945 26.59 23.54 10.66
N VAL A 946 27.39 23.30 11.71
CA VAL A 946 28.77 23.80 11.77
C VAL A 946 29.85 22.73 11.68
N ASP A 947 29.58 21.49 12.12
CA ASP A 947 30.56 20.39 12.10
C ASP A 947 29.89 19.01 12.10
N LEU A 948 29.66 18.46 10.91
CA LEU A 948 29.13 17.09 10.72
C LEU A 948 30.04 15.98 11.21
N THR A 949 31.30 16.30 11.53
CA THR A 949 32.34 15.34 11.96
C THR A 949 32.59 15.34 13.47
N SER A 950 31.99 16.26 14.22
CA SER A 950 32.13 16.27 15.68
C SER A 950 31.44 15.06 16.30
N ARG A 951 31.97 14.53 17.41
CA ARG A 951 31.32 13.52 18.25
C ARG A 951 30.28 14.12 19.21
N GLY A 952 30.20 15.44 19.25
CA GLY A 952 29.50 16.24 20.24
C GLY A 952 30.49 17.14 20.99
N ASP A 953 29.97 18.24 21.52
CA ASP A 953 30.75 19.28 22.19
C ASP A 953 30.28 19.52 23.65
N CYS A 954 29.54 18.58 24.26
CA CYS A 954 28.91 18.76 25.58
C CYS A 954 29.87 19.18 26.71
N ALA A 955 31.11 18.69 26.71
CA ALA A 955 32.07 18.96 27.79
C ALA A 955 32.59 20.39 27.67
N GLY A 956 32.92 20.83 26.45
CA GLY A 956 33.31 22.20 26.13
C GLY A 956 32.14 23.17 26.33
N LEU A 957 30.96 22.84 25.84
CA LEU A 957 29.74 23.63 26.01
C LEU A 957 29.37 23.78 27.50
N SER A 958 29.48 22.73 28.30
CA SER A 958 29.16 22.78 29.74
C SER A 958 30.15 23.64 30.52
N ASN A 959 31.46 23.54 30.25
CA ASN A 959 32.46 24.41 30.88
C ASN A 959 32.32 25.88 30.43
N ALA A 960 32.06 26.12 29.14
CA ALA A 960 31.79 27.46 28.62
C ALA A 960 30.52 28.06 29.23
N MET A 961 29.45 27.28 29.33
CA MET A 961 28.21 27.70 29.97
C MET A 961 28.40 27.99 31.47
N ALA A 962 29.23 27.21 32.17
CA ALA A 962 29.56 27.48 33.56
C ALA A 962 30.26 28.84 33.74
N LEU A 963 31.23 29.17 32.86
CA LEU A 963 31.86 30.49 32.85
C LEU A 963 30.85 31.60 32.51
N ALA A 964 29.99 31.38 31.50
CA ALA A 964 29.00 32.36 31.08
C ALA A 964 28.01 32.66 32.23
N LEU A 965 27.48 31.63 32.89
CA LEU A 965 26.58 31.78 34.05
C LEU A 965 27.27 32.39 35.28
N HIS A 966 28.57 32.14 35.46
CA HIS A 966 29.37 32.81 36.48
C HIS A 966 29.46 34.33 36.25
N ARG A 967 29.56 34.75 34.98
CA ARG A 967 29.67 36.17 34.59
C ARG A 967 28.34 36.87 34.35
N GLY A 968 27.25 36.13 34.14
CA GLY A 968 25.97 36.67 33.69
C GLY A 968 25.87 36.85 32.17
N ASP A 969 26.72 36.16 31.41
CA ASP A 969 26.83 36.24 29.95
C ASP A 969 26.11 35.10 29.22
N GLU A 970 25.35 34.24 29.91
CA GLU A 970 24.70 33.05 29.34
C GLU A 970 23.82 33.35 28.12
N LYS A 971 23.15 34.52 28.11
CA LYS A 971 22.34 34.96 26.98
C LYS A 971 23.19 35.27 25.75
N ILE A 972 24.32 35.94 25.94
CA ILE A 972 25.27 36.25 24.85
C ILE A 972 25.81 34.95 24.28
N PHE A 973 26.21 34.01 25.13
CA PHE A 973 26.75 32.73 24.69
C PHE A 973 25.72 31.90 23.90
N LEU A 974 24.47 31.81 24.37
CA LEU A 974 23.40 31.12 23.63
C LEU A 974 23.05 31.80 22.30
N ASP A 975 23.04 33.13 22.27
CA ASP A 975 22.81 33.88 21.02
C ASP A 975 23.98 33.71 20.04
N ASN A 976 25.21 33.61 20.54
CA ASN A 976 26.38 33.30 19.72
C ASN A 976 26.28 31.90 19.12
N LEU A 977 25.90 30.88 19.90
CA LEU A 977 25.67 29.52 19.39
C LEU A 977 24.64 29.50 18.24
N ARG A 978 23.56 30.27 18.37
CA ARG A 978 22.54 30.40 17.31
C ARG A 978 23.08 31.11 16.08
N LYS A 979 23.73 32.26 16.24
CA LYS A 979 24.30 33.02 15.11
C LYS A 979 25.36 32.21 14.37
N ALA A 980 26.27 31.58 15.12
CA ALA A 980 27.33 30.73 14.58
C ALA A 980 26.82 29.59 13.70
N SER A 981 25.60 29.10 13.93
CA SER A 981 25.00 27.98 13.19
C SER A 981 23.94 28.38 12.16
N THR A 982 23.33 29.57 12.26
CA THR A 982 22.19 29.96 11.41
C THR A 982 22.44 31.16 10.51
N THR A 983 23.52 31.91 10.71
CA THR A 983 23.90 33.03 9.83
C THR A 983 24.18 32.53 8.41
N LYS A 984 23.47 33.06 7.41
CA LYS A 984 23.56 32.61 6.00
C LYS A 984 24.94 32.84 5.37
N LEU A 985 25.63 33.89 5.80
CA LEU A 985 26.95 34.29 5.31
C LEU A 985 27.88 34.47 6.51
N PRO A 986 28.44 33.38 7.06
CA PRO A 986 29.32 33.47 8.22
C PRO A 986 30.59 34.26 7.90
N SER A 987 31.00 35.10 8.85
CA SER A 987 32.29 35.79 8.84
C SER A 987 33.36 34.96 9.52
N SER A 988 34.63 35.37 9.39
CA SER A 988 35.75 34.73 10.11
C SER A 988 35.58 34.70 11.63
N LEU A 989 34.77 35.58 12.21
CA LEU A 989 34.43 35.54 13.65
C LEU A 989 33.52 34.36 14.00
N HIS A 990 32.59 33.99 13.11
CA HIS A 990 31.76 32.80 13.29
C HIS A 990 32.62 31.54 13.20
N ASP A 991 33.53 31.48 12.22
CA ASP A 991 34.47 30.37 12.06
C ASP A 991 35.39 30.25 13.27
N LYS A 992 35.91 31.39 13.78
CA LYS A 992 36.71 31.42 15.00
C LYS A 992 35.92 30.91 16.21
N PHE A 993 34.69 31.37 16.39
CA PHE A 993 33.83 30.90 17.49
C PHE A 993 33.62 29.37 17.47
N ASN A 994 33.30 28.82 16.30
CA ASN A 994 33.13 27.37 16.13
C ASN A 994 34.46 26.62 16.40
N HIS A 995 35.59 27.18 15.96
CA HIS A 995 36.92 26.64 16.23
C HIS A 995 37.29 26.66 17.72
N ASP A 996 36.97 27.76 18.41
CA ASP A 996 37.24 27.94 19.84
C ASP A 996 36.43 26.93 20.68
N ILE A 997 35.14 26.70 20.35
CA ILE A 997 34.31 25.66 21.00
C ILE A 997 34.95 24.28 20.81
N LYS A 998 35.31 23.93 19.58
CA LYS A 998 35.92 22.65 19.25
C LYS A 998 37.26 22.44 19.97
N THR A 999 38.07 23.50 20.06
CA THR A 999 39.34 23.47 20.79
C THR A 999 39.13 23.26 22.28
N LEU A 1000 38.16 23.97 22.88
CA LEU A 1000 37.79 23.77 24.27
C LEU A 1000 37.29 22.34 24.52
N GLN A 1001 36.40 21.84 23.65
CA GLN A 1001 35.93 20.45 23.72
C GLN A 1001 37.11 19.47 23.73
N TYR A 1002 38.07 19.57 22.81
CA TYR A 1002 39.24 18.68 22.82
C TYR A 1002 40.09 18.76 24.09
N ALA A 1003 40.16 19.93 24.74
CA ALA A 1003 40.90 20.07 25.99
C ALA A 1003 40.18 19.40 27.17
N VAL A 1004 38.85 19.35 27.17
CA VAL A 1004 38.03 18.95 28.34
C VAL A 1004 37.16 17.70 28.12
N ASN A 1005 37.31 16.98 27.00
CA ASN A 1005 36.45 15.84 26.64
C ASN A 1005 36.79 14.50 27.31
N THR A 1006 37.68 14.46 28.29
CA THR A 1006 37.96 13.20 29.03
C THR A 1006 37.36 13.28 30.42
N LYS A 1007 37.15 12.13 31.06
CA LYS A 1007 36.65 12.06 32.44
C LYS A 1007 37.44 12.96 33.40
N ASP A 1008 38.77 12.95 33.28
CA ASP A 1008 39.65 13.71 34.17
C ASP A 1008 39.76 15.18 33.76
N THR A 1009 39.72 15.48 32.46
CA THR A 1009 39.83 16.87 31.97
C THR A 1009 38.50 17.63 31.96
N PHE A 1010 37.36 16.96 32.01
CA PHE A 1010 36.07 17.65 32.19
C PHE A 1010 35.97 18.27 33.59
N HIS A 1011 36.43 17.53 34.60
CA HIS A 1011 36.51 17.99 36.00
C HIS A 1011 37.84 18.67 36.31
N ILE A 1012 38.50 19.29 35.31
CA ILE A 1012 39.83 19.92 35.46
C ILE A 1012 39.92 20.78 36.73
N ASN A 1013 41.07 20.65 37.41
CA ASN A 1013 41.41 21.30 38.67
C ASN A 1013 40.49 20.97 39.88
N ALA A 1014 39.61 19.97 39.77
CA ALA A 1014 38.79 19.49 40.88
C ALA A 1014 38.73 17.96 40.96
N ALA A 1015 38.67 17.41 42.18
CA ALA A 1015 38.41 15.98 42.38
C ALA A 1015 36.89 15.73 42.38
N PRO A 1016 36.33 14.99 41.39
CA PRO A 1016 34.90 14.73 41.35
C PRO A 1016 34.48 13.76 42.47
N SER A 1017 33.36 14.06 43.11
CA SER A 1017 32.68 13.15 44.03
C SER A 1017 31.64 12.33 43.28
N LEU A 1018 31.49 11.05 43.64
CA LEU A 1018 30.45 10.18 43.10
C LEU A 1018 29.22 10.26 44.02
N ILE A 1019 28.15 10.92 43.59
CA ILE A 1019 26.97 11.22 44.42
C ILE A 1019 25.64 11.01 43.69
N SER A 1020 24.56 10.85 44.45
CA SER A 1020 23.20 10.66 43.92
C SER A 1020 22.56 11.99 43.46
N HIS A 1021 21.54 11.90 42.60
CA HIS A 1021 20.71 13.06 42.23
C HIS A 1021 20.13 13.78 43.46
N GLN A 1022 19.70 13.05 44.49
CA GLN A 1022 19.17 13.64 45.71
C GLN A 1022 20.22 14.47 46.46
N SER A 1023 21.48 14.03 46.47
CA SER A 1023 22.59 14.78 47.08
C SER A 1023 22.87 16.08 46.33
N ILE A 1024 22.76 16.09 45.00
CA ILE A 1024 22.90 17.29 44.16
C ILE A 1024 21.75 18.27 44.47
N ILE A 1025 20.51 17.78 44.50
CA ILE A 1025 19.31 18.55 44.82
C ILE A 1025 19.43 19.19 46.22
N ASP A 1026 19.88 18.41 47.19
CA ASP A 1026 20.07 18.85 48.57
C ASP A 1026 21.12 19.96 48.67
N ASP A 1027 22.26 19.81 47.98
CA ASP A 1027 23.32 20.82 47.96
C ASP A 1027 22.82 22.14 47.35
N LEU A 1028 22.19 22.08 46.19
CA LEU A 1028 21.66 23.28 45.49
C LEU A 1028 20.51 23.95 46.25
N SER A 1029 19.65 23.17 46.92
CA SER A 1029 18.57 23.71 47.76
C SER A 1029 19.11 24.52 48.94
N LYS A 1030 20.14 23.98 49.62
CA LYS A 1030 20.69 24.51 50.87
C LYS A 1030 21.75 25.58 50.66
N SER A 1031 22.32 25.71 49.46
CA SER A 1031 23.39 26.67 49.17
C SER A 1031 22.97 28.11 49.48
N THR A 1032 23.84 28.83 50.20
CA THR A 1032 23.68 30.27 50.51
C THR A 1032 24.53 31.17 49.60
N THR A 1033 25.39 30.59 48.78
CA THR A 1033 26.26 31.28 47.81
C THR A 1033 26.05 30.73 46.41
N SER A 1034 26.45 31.50 45.39
CA SER A 1034 26.45 31.01 44.01
C SER A 1034 27.34 29.78 43.86
N LYS A 1035 26.87 28.76 43.14
CA LYS A 1035 27.58 27.50 42.92
C LYS A 1035 27.21 26.92 41.56
N TYR A 1036 28.21 26.38 40.86
CA TYR A 1036 28.10 25.78 39.53
C TYR A 1036 28.69 24.37 39.61
N LEU A 1037 27.89 23.35 39.38
CA LEU A 1037 28.23 21.93 39.51
C LEU A 1037 28.37 21.29 38.13
N ARG A 1038 29.60 20.91 37.77
CA ARG A 1038 29.88 20.05 36.61
C ARG A 1038 29.42 18.64 36.94
N ILE A 1039 28.55 18.07 36.11
CA ILE A 1039 27.97 16.74 36.30
C ILE A 1039 28.35 15.90 35.08
N SER A 1040 28.95 14.72 35.29
CA SER A 1040 29.22 13.78 34.19
C SER A 1040 28.74 12.37 34.49
N THR A 1041 28.37 11.71 33.39
CA THR A 1041 28.11 10.27 33.28
C THR A 1041 29.28 9.61 32.56
N GLU A 1042 29.18 8.33 32.20
CA GLU A 1042 30.21 7.66 31.41
C GLU A 1042 30.48 8.37 30.08
N ASP A 1043 29.44 8.93 29.45
CA ASP A 1043 29.49 9.40 28.07
C ASP A 1043 28.76 10.74 27.79
N HIS A 1044 28.42 11.49 28.83
CA HIS A 1044 27.74 12.78 28.71
C HIS A 1044 28.09 13.75 29.85
N ALA A 1045 28.20 15.04 29.52
CA ALA A 1045 28.58 16.13 30.43
C ALA A 1045 27.49 17.21 30.47
N MET A 1046 27.15 17.64 31.69
CA MET A 1046 26.06 18.55 32.02
C MET A 1046 26.49 19.55 33.09
N LEU A 1047 25.63 20.52 33.38
CA LEU A 1047 25.84 21.52 34.41
C LEU A 1047 24.56 21.78 35.20
N ALA A 1048 24.65 21.90 36.52
CA ALA A 1048 23.56 22.40 37.36
C ALA A 1048 24.08 23.47 38.32
N GLY A 1049 23.23 24.35 38.82
CA GLY A 1049 23.71 25.33 39.77
C GLY A 1049 22.64 26.23 40.37
N VAL A 1050 23.13 27.13 41.21
CA VAL A 1050 22.34 28.19 41.84
C VAL A 1050 23.15 29.48 41.77
N ARG A 1051 22.51 30.55 41.31
CA ARG A 1051 23.04 31.91 41.34
C ARG A 1051 22.34 32.66 42.47
N VAL A 1052 23.12 33.24 43.38
CA VAL A 1052 22.61 34.04 44.50
C VAL A 1052 22.97 35.50 44.23
N LYS A 1053 21.96 36.33 43.95
CA LYS A 1053 22.11 37.76 43.69
C LYS A 1053 21.14 38.55 44.55
N ASP A 1054 21.64 39.49 45.35
CA ASP A 1054 20.84 40.32 46.27
C ASP A 1054 19.92 39.51 47.19
N GLY A 1055 20.36 38.32 47.61
CA GLY A 1055 19.59 37.39 48.43
C GLY A 1055 18.55 36.56 47.68
N GLN A 1056 18.31 36.82 46.39
CA GLN A 1056 17.46 36.01 45.53
C GLN A 1056 18.25 34.84 44.94
N LYS A 1057 17.63 33.66 44.92
CA LYS A 1057 18.20 32.44 44.34
C LYS A 1057 17.55 32.17 43.00
N GLU A 1058 18.39 31.86 42.01
CA GLU A 1058 17.99 31.41 40.69
C GLU A 1058 18.68 30.07 40.44
N TRP A 1059 17.91 29.01 40.23
CA TRP A 1059 18.46 27.68 39.94
C TRP A 1059 18.41 27.39 38.45
N PHE A 1060 19.37 26.63 37.96
CA PHE A 1060 19.43 26.25 36.56
C PHE A 1060 20.01 24.85 36.37
N PHE A 1061 19.64 24.26 35.23
CA PHE A 1061 20.22 23.02 34.73
C PHE A 1061 20.47 23.18 33.23
N PHE A 1062 21.68 22.88 32.77
CA PHE A 1062 22.05 22.89 31.37
C PHE A 1062 22.32 21.46 30.91
N GLU A 1063 21.46 20.98 30.02
CA GLU A 1063 21.64 19.73 29.28
C GLU A 1063 22.02 20.12 27.84
N PRO A 1064 23.24 19.86 27.37
CA PRO A 1064 23.71 20.35 26.06
C PRO A 1064 22.94 19.84 24.83
N ASN A 1065 22.17 18.74 24.92
CA ASN A 1065 21.32 18.23 23.85
C ASN A 1065 19.91 18.86 23.82
N GLY A 1066 19.42 19.43 24.92
CA GLY A 1066 18.05 19.93 25.04
C GLY A 1066 17.91 21.40 25.43
N GLY A 1067 18.84 21.94 26.23
CA GLY A 1067 18.96 23.38 26.48
C GLY A 1067 19.20 23.76 27.93
N LEU A 1068 19.07 25.07 28.19
CA LEU A 1068 19.20 25.67 29.53
C LEU A 1068 17.83 25.82 30.18
N VAL A 1069 17.62 25.13 31.29
CA VAL A 1069 16.43 25.20 32.14
C VAL A 1069 16.73 26.14 33.30
N SER A 1070 15.82 27.08 33.56
CA SER A 1070 15.84 27.93 34.76
C SER A 1070 14.59 27.67 35.60
N PHE A 1071 14.77 27.64 36.91
CA PHE A 1071 13.74 27.33 37.89
C PHE A 1071 13.52 28.53 38.80
N ASP A 1072 12.28 29.00 38.87
CA ASP A 1072 11.91 30.20 39.63
C ASP A 1072 11.76 29.92 41.14
N ASN A 1073 11.65 28.64 41.54
CA ASN A 1073 11.51 28.23 42.93
C ASN A 1073 12.19 26.87 43.20
N VAL A 1074 12.34 26.55 44.49
CA VAL A 1074 13.10 25.36 44.92
C VAL A 1074 12.32 24.07 44.63
N GLU A 1075 10.98 24.10 44.65
CA GLU A 1075 10.13 22.96 44.32
C GLU A 1075 10.27 22.58 42.83
N SER A 1076 10.17 23.55 41.92
CA SER A 1076 10.34 23.30 40.48
C SER A 1076 11.77 22.83 40.15
N MET A 1077 12.78 23.34 40.86
CA MET A 1077 14.15 22.84 40.76
C MET A 1077 14.29 21.37 41.22
N ARG A 1078 13.71 21.02 42.39
CA ARG A 1078 13.74 19.65 42.92
C ARG A 1078 13.12 18.67 41.95
N GLU A 1079 11.92 18.98 41.46
CA GLU A 1079 11.21 18.14 40.50
C GLU A 1079 11.96 18.05 39.16
N GLY A 1080 12.46 19.17 38.65
CA GLY A 1080 13.17 19.22 37.37
C GLY A 1080 14.48 18.41 37.38
N ILE A 1081 15.32 18.58 38.41
CA ILE A 1081 16.58 17.84 38.52
C ILE A 1081 16.33 16.34 38.80
N GLU A 1082 15.30 16.01 39.59
CA GLU A 1082 14.90 14.61 39.79
C GLU A 1082 14.49 13.96 38.46
N LYS A 1083 13.67 14.65 37.65
CA LYS A 1083 13.28 14.16 36.33
C LYS A 1083 14.49 13.99 35.41
N ILE A 1084 15.35 15.00 35.30
CA ILE A 1084 16.50 14.95 34.38
C ILE A 1084 17.49 13.84 34.76
N LEU A 1085 17.75 13.62 36.06
CA LEU A 1085 18.81 12.70 36.50
C LEU A 1085 18.31 11.32 36.95
N ASN A 1086 17.03 11.15 37.27
CA ASN A 1086 16.54 9.91 37.89
C ASN A 1086 15.38 9.24 37.17
N SER A 1087 14.25 9.94 36.99
CA SER A 1087 12.97 9.30 36.60
C SER A 1087 12.41 9.70 35.23
N GLY A 1088 12.89 10.80 34.63
CA GLY A 1088 12.41 11.34 33.37
C GLY A 1088 12.99 10.65 32.14
N GLY A 1089 12.49 11.05 30.97
CA GLY A 1089 12.96 10.59 29.67
C GLY A 1089 14.44 10.90 29.42
N VAL A 1090 14.90 12.09 29.79
CA VAL A 1090 16.33 12.46 29.72
C VAL A 1090 17.16 11.52 30.59
N SER A 1091 16.70 11.17 31.80
CA SER A 1091 17.46 10.26 32.68
C SER A 1091 17.66 8.85 32.11
N ALA A 1092 16.80 8.43 31.19
CA ALA A 1092 16.83 7.12 30.53
C ALA A 1092 17.75 7.11 29.29
N THR A 1093 18.19 8.27 28.81
CA THR A 1093 19.19 8.39 27.75
C THR A 1093 20.63 8.48 28.30
N LEU A 1094 20.78 8.83 29.58
CA LEU A 1094 22.05 8.94 30.31
C LEU A 1094 22.63 7.58 30.74
N LYS A 1095 23.96 7.52 30.92
CA LYS A 1095 24.68 6.36 31.51
C LYS A 1095 25.33 6.67 32.85
N PRO A 1096 24.55 6.92 33.92
CA PRO A 1096 25.12 7.10 35.25
C PRO A 1096 25.76 5.80 35.74
N LYS A 1097 26.65 5.92 36.72
CA LYS A 1097 27.13 4.73 37.44
C LYS A 1097 26.00 4.20 38.31
N VAL A 1098 25.73 2.90 38.26
CA VAL A 1098 24.69 2.28 39.08
C VAL A 1098 25.35 1.56 40.26
N SER A 1099 24.99 1.96 41.48
CA SER A 1099 25.45 1.30 42.70
C SER A 1099 24.89 -0.13 42.82
N PRO A 1100 25.47 -1.01 43.65
CA PRO A 1100 24.92 -2.35 43.91
C PRO A 1100 23.47 -2.36 44.43
N ALA A 1101 23.01 -1.25 45.03
CA ALA A 1101 21.65 -1.06 45.49
C ALA A 1101 20.70 -0.49 44.40
N GLY A 1102 21.14 -0.41 43.14
CA GLY A 1102 20.35 0.09 42.01
C GLY A 1102 20.25 1.62 41.91
N LYS A 1103 20.93 2.38 42.78
CA LYS A 1103 20.88 3.85 42.74
C LYS A 1103 21.81 4.42 41.66
N LYS A 1104 21.31 5.38 40.87
CA LYS A 1104 22.07 6.18 39.90
C LYS A 1104 22.97 7.19 40.60
N GLU A 1105 24.25 7.19 40.26
CA GLU A 1105 25.29 8.07 40.79
C GLU A 1105 26.06 8.77 39.67
N PHE A 1106 26.47 10.01 39.94
CA PHE A 1106 27.10 10.92 38.97
C PHE A 1106 28.43 11.42 39.51
N HIS A 1107 29.40 11.65 38.62
CA HIS A 1107 30.62 12.36 38.99
C HIS A 1107 30.33 13.85 39.00
N VAL A 1108 30.55 14.49 40.15
CA VAL A 1108 30.20 15.89 40.38
C VAL A 1108 31.37 16.66 40.95
N SER A 1109 31.69 17.82 40.37
CA SER A 1109 32.64 18.77 40.93
C SER A 1109 32.13 20.21 40.83
N ALA A 1110 32.54 21.08 41.74
CA ALA A 1110 32.30 22.51 41.60
C ALA A 1110 33.18 23.09 40.49
N PHE A 1111 32.65 24.05 39.73
CA PHE A 1111 33.40 24.85 38.75
C PHE A 1111 33.92 26.13 39.40
N HIS A 1112 35.19 26.44 39.13
CA HIS A 1112 35.82 27.73 39.44
C HIS A 1112 36.30 28.39 38.13
N PRO A 1113 36.24 29.73 37.98
CA PRO A 1113 36.74 30.41 36.78
C PRO A 1113 38.21 30.16 36.46
N ASP A 1114 39.02 29.78 37.46
CA ASP A 1114 40.43 29.41 37.24
C ASP A 1114 40.59 28.00 36.65
N ASP A 1115 39.53 27.18 36.61
CA ASP A 1115 39.55 25.83 36.05
C ASP A 1115 39.85 25.84 34.54
N ILE A 1116 39.48 26.92 33.85
CA ILE A 1116 39.77 27.12 32.41
C ILE A 1116 41.10 27.80 32.15
N VAL A 1117 41.87 28.15 33.19
CA VAL A 1117 43.21 28.75 33.07
C VAL A 1117 44.26 27.65 33.18
N THR A 1118 44.50 26.94 32.08
CA THR A 1118 45.49 25.84 32.03
C THR A 1118 46.33 25.92 30.77
N ASP A 1119 47.45 25.19 30.74
CA ASP A 1119 48.31 25.04 29.56
C ASP A 1119 47.59 24.38 28.37
N LYS A 1120 46.49 23.67 28.65
CA LYS A 1120 45.67 22.97 27.65
C LYS A 1120 44.46 23.78 27.17
N VAL A 1121 44.10 24.87 27.84
CA VAL A 1121 42.91 25.68 27.53
C VAL A 1121 43.33 27.13 27.28
N ASP A 1122 43.02 27.64 26.09
CA ASP A 1122 43.15 29.08 25.81
C ASP A 1122 42.05 29.87 26.53
N SER A 1123 42.32 30.24 27.78
CA SER A 1123 41.40 30.98 28.64
C SER A 1123 40.94 32.32 28.04
N PHE A 1124 41.77 32.97 27.21
CA PHE A 1124 41.39 34.20 26.53
C PHE A 1124 40.37 33.92 25.42
N ALA A 1125 40.61 32.89 24.60
CA ALA A 1125 39.66 32.45 23.58
C ALA A 1125 38.30 32.06 24.20
N VAL A 1126 38.30 31.27 25.28
CA VAL A 1126 37.07 30.87 25.99
C VAL A 1126 36.34 32.10 26.55
N SER A 1127 37.07 33.04 27.15
CA SER A 1127 36.51 34.29 27.66
C SER A 1127 35.86 35.13 26.57
N MET A 1128 36.51 35.28 25.42
CA MET A 1128 35.97 36.03 24.28
C MET A 1128 34.74 35.34 23.68
N MET A 1129 34.78 34.01 23.56
CA MET A 1129 33.72 33.16 23.02
C MET A 1129 32.40 33.31 23.81
N VAL A 1130 32.46 33.34 25.15
CA VAL A 1130 31.24 33.43 25.97
C VAL A 1130 30.70 34.87 26.11
N SER A 1131 31.56 35.88 26.08
CA SER A 1131 31.19 37.27 26.43
C SER A 1131 31.08 38.22 25.23
N THR A 1132 31.61 37.89 24.05
CA THR A 1132 31.66 38.82 22.90
C THR A 1132 30.56 38.50 21.89
N PRO A 1133 29.58 39.39 21.63
CA PRO A 1133 28.50 39.12 20.69
C PRO A 1133 29.01 38.93 19.25
N LEU A 1134 28.52 37.89 18.58
CA LEU A 1134 28.73 37.68 17.15
C LEU A 1134 27.87 38.66 16.33
N PRO A 1135 28.37 39.12 15.16
CA PRO A 1135 27.57 39.89 14.21
C PRO A 1135 26.38 39.05 13.70
N SER A 1136 25.33 39.75 13.24
CA SER A 1136 24.12 39.10 12.70
C SER A 1136 24.29 38.61 11.28
#